data_AF-A0A5P2BCN8-F1
#
_entry.id   AF-A0A5P2BCN8-F1
#
_cell.length_a   1.000
_cell.length_b   1.000
_cell.length_c   1.000
_cell.angle_alpha   90.00
_cell.angle_beta   90.00
_cell.angle_gamma   90.00
#
_symmetry.space_group_name_H-M   'P 1'
#
loop_
_entity.id
_entity.type
_entity.pdbx_description
1 polymer ?
#
loop_
_entity_poly.entity_id
_entity_poly.type
_entity_poly.pdbx_seq_one_letter_code
_entity_poly.pdbx_strand_id
1 'polypeptide(L)'
;MAEAADFPGTSPSPARRWLRRTAALLVGTPLLAGLLQTPVGPVAHASGPGAKAETAASRVKADATGSRTVDVSLNALTPTAPGEDDTLTVSGTVTNNGKQTVTAAQVGLRVGSPLGSRSEIDSAAKRTGFQPGVDGSEVGGKYVEKIAKLTPGVRQDFSISVPVKALSLSTSGVYQLGVTLTGQSAAQPYPQVLGIERTFLPWQPDAPDTKTKTTYLWPLTTSTHLTARTGSDEQQTPVFKNDDLADELAPGGRLDQLLSLGSRLDVTWVIDPDLLASVEAMTKNYRIENPDGKTTRAGKQQSVAGQWLNDLQTAVKDKKVVALPYADPDLASLAHTGKAVSGSLGHLKEATEAGYKAVTTILQVTPSTDFAWPADGAIDPSIVDVATSAGAHTVIARSDSLRETNGLQYSPSAARPIGGGTTAVVADARLSTAFQGDMTVGENSTLAVQEFLAQSLMINLQDPDRQRSIVVAPQRMPSVSQAQTMAKALSSLAEGKWSQSQGLTAAAKAKPDPQATTRVPSAAAYPAALRKQELPRTAFEKIQNTKNTLERFQVILTAKDRVVTPFGRAIDREMSTSWRGRPREGGSYRQSVWAYLQELTKQVSLVQRSDAKLSGRSATIPVSVQNNLVQGVDHLVLRLSSNNPTRLKIGGGQFEEKQIKIAGGHSQSVKFTTTANANGPVPVYAQLYTEDGEPYGDAVRFDVNVTEVTLTVMLVIAGGLLLLVLAGFRMYTQRKRAARKRAQEGPDEGPAQGSQDGPDHGPEGESGGGPAADDPEHPSDPTPDTAPESTDPSDTGERVDR
;
A
#
# COMPACT_ATOMS: atom_id res chain seq x y z
N MET A 1 -59.74 -14.49 -39.96
CA MET A 1 -58.66 -14.38 -40.97
C MET A 1 -57.44 -13.97 -40.16
N ALA A 2 -56.56 -14.91 -39.79
CA ALA A 2 -55.51 -15.51 -40.64
C ALA A 2 -54.50 -14.42 -41.08
N GLU A 3 -53.19 -14.53 -40.82
CA GLU A 3 -52.37 -15.69 -40.42
C GLU A 3 -51.11 -15.22 -39.66
N ALA A 4 -50.31 -16.14 -39.09
CA ALA A 4 -49.11 -15.82 -38.30
C ALA A 4 -47.99 -16.87 -38.51
N ALA A 5 -46.75 -16.49 -38.13
CA ALA A 5 -45.62 -17.38 -37.79
C ALA A 5 -44.95 -18.22 -38.93
N ASP A 6 -43.71 -18.74 -38.80
CA ASP A 6 -42.44 -18.25 -38.18
C ASP A 6 -41.26 -19.22 -38.54
N PHE A 7 -40.00 -18.76 -38.48
CA PHE A 7 -38.71 -19.54 -38.48
C PHE A 7 -38.43 -20.54 -39.65
N PRO A 8 -37.23 -21.20 -39.77
CA PRO A 8 -35.88 -21.07 -39.15
C PRO A 8 -34.78 -20.71 -40.22
N GLY A 9 -33.44 -20.77 -40.02
CA GLY A 9 -32.57 -20.87 -38.83
C GLY A 9 -31.14 -21.47 -39.10
N THR A 10 -30.11 -20.97 -38.38
CA THR A 10 -28.75 -21.55 -38.11
C THR A 10 -27.68 -21.83 -39.20
N SER A 11 -26.45 -21.33 -38.91
CA SER A 11 -25.11 -21.94 -39.15
C SER A 11 -24.51 -21.93 -40.59
N PRO A 12 -23.17 -21.71 -40.76
CA PRO A 12 -22.14 -22.71 -40.42
C PRO A 12 -20.81 -22.20 -39.81
N SER A 13 -19.88 -23.14 -39.61
CA SER A 13 -18.64 -23.10 -38.82
C SER A 13 -17.34 -22.92 -39.68
N PRO A 14 -16.12 -22.84 -39.09
CA PRO A 14 -14.92 -22.30 -39.75
C PRO A 14 -13.85 -23.33 -40.18
N ALA A 15 -12.96 -22.99 -41.14
CA ALA A 15 -11.59 -23.55 -41.22
C ALA A 15 -10.58 -22.85 -42.18
N ARG A 16 -9.45 -22.39 -41.60
CA ARG A 16 -8.03 -22.57 -42.03
C ARG A 16 -7.57 -22.42 -43.50
N ARG A 17 -6.59 -21.51 -43.72
CA ARG A 17 -5.33 -21.61 -44.52
C ARG A 17 -4.60 -20.24 -44.44
N TRP A 18 -3.27 -20.05 -44.51
CA TRP A 18 -2.09 -20.95 -44.61
C TRP A 18 -0.81 -20.22 -44.11
N LEU A 19 0.38 -20.85 -44.16
CA LEU A 19 1.62 -20.41 -43.49
C LEU A 19 2.72 -19.79 -44.40
N ARG A 20 3.42 -18.77 -43.87
CA ARG A 20 4.88 -18.47 -43.92
C ARG A 20 5.62 -18.12 -45.24
N ARG A 21 6.77 -17.42 -45.03
CA ARG A 21 8.04 -17.24 -45.81
C ARG A 21 8.26 -15.78 -46.27
N THR A 22 9.45 -15.16 -46.28
CA THR A 22 10.84 -15.49 -45.86
C THR A 22 11.67 -14.18 -45.62
N ALA A 23 12.98 -14.26 -45.32
CA ALA A 23 13.81 -13.15 -44.79
C ALA A 23 14.95 -12.65 -45.73
N ALA A 24 15.78 -11.70 -45.22
CA ALA A 24 17.12 -11.23 -45.70
C ALA A 24 17.11 -10.08 -46.76
N LEU A 25 18.10 -9.16 -46.92
CA LEU A 25 19.39 -8.86 -46.23
C LEU A 25 19.98 -7.47 -46.68
N LEU A 26 21.10 -7.02 -46.06
CA LEU A 26 22.17 -6.08 -46.52
C LEU A 26 22.12 -4.52 -46.28
N VAL A 27 22.92 -4.08 -45.28
CA VAL A 27 24.12 -3.18 -45.33
C VAL A 27 24.10 -1.84 -46.10
N GLY A 28 24.53 -0.75 -45.41
CA GLY A 28 25.07 0.48 -46.03
C GLY A 28 25.54 1.58 -45.05
N THR A 29 26.85 1.79 -44.93
CA THR A 29 27.61 2.91 -44.28
C THR A 29 29.05 2.92 -44.87
N PRO A 30 29.95 3.93 -44.69
CA PRO A 30 29.96 5.10 -43.78
C PRO A 30 30.52 6.44 -44.38
N LEU A 31 30.90 7.38 -43.49
CA LEU A 31 32.01 8.38 -43.55
C LEU A 31 31.79 9.83 -44.03
N LEU A 32 31.87 10.77 -43.06
CA LEU A 32 32.74 11.98 -42.98
C LEU A 32 32.31 12.79 -41.73
N ALA A 33 33.14 13.44 -40.91
CA ALA A 33 34.46 13.23 -40.31
C ALA A 33 34.86 14.58 -39.67
N GLY A 34 35.22 14.59 -38.38
CA GLY A 34 35.82 15.75 -37.69
C GLY A 34 34.85 16.81 -37.15
N LEU A 35 35.20 17.59 -36.12
CA LEU A 35 36.33 17.49 -35.18
C LEU A 35 36.10 18.52 -34.05
N LEU A 36 36.17 18.11 -32.77
CA LEU A 36 36.76 18.88 -31.65
C LEU A 36 36.65 18.09 -30.33
N GLN A 37 37.66 18.24 -29.48
CA GLN A 37 37.86 17.50 -28.23
C GLN A 37 37.71 18.45 -27.03
N THR A 38 37.20 17.97 -25.89
CA THR A 38 37.93 17.88 -24.59
C THR A 38 37.00 17.43 -23.44
N PRO A 39 37.51 16.89 -22.31
CA PRO A 39 36.71 16.09 -21.37
C PRO A 39 36.61 16.66 -19.94
N VAL A 40 35.49 16.42 -19.23
CA VAL A 40 35.42 16.51 -17.75
C VAL A 40 34.42 15.47 -17.17
N GLY A 41 34.91 14.65 -16.24
CA GLY A 41 34.25 14.19 -14.99
C GLY A 41 32.85 13.52 -14.99
N PRO A 42 32.69 12.33 -14.39
CA PRO A 42 31.37 11.73 -14.16
C PRO A 42 30.67 12.36 -12.93
N VAL A 43 29.37 12.64 -13.03
CA VAL A 43 28.54 13.03 -11.89
C VAL A 43 27.30 12.12 -11.81
N ALA A 44 27.05 11.65 -10.59
CA ALA A 44 25.93 10.84 -10.07
C ALA A 44 24.76 10.50 -11.02
N HIS A 45 24.48 9.19 -11.14
CA HIS A 45 23.21 8.70 -11.66
C HIS A 45 22.06 8.95 -10.66
N ALA A 46 21.25 9.96 -10.92
CA ALA A 46 19.89 10.06 -10.38
C ALA A 46 18.91 9.36 -11.32
N SER A 47 18.31 8.26 -10.87
CA SER A 47 17.38 7.44 -11.65
C SER A 47 16.02 8.13 -11.85
N GLY A 48 15.90 8.99 -12.86
CA GLY A 48 14.62 9.58 -13.25
C GLY A 48 13.70 8.60 -13.99
N PRO A 49 12.36 8.70 -13.85
CA PRO A 49 11.40 7.85 -14.57
C PRO A 49 11.21 8.32 -16.01
N GLY A 50 12.16 7.98 -16.89
CA GLY A 50 12.00 8.17 -18.33
C GLY A 50 11.04 7.14 -18.95
N ALA A 51 9.84 7.58 -19.39
CA ALA A 51 9.06 6.95 -20.48
C ALA A 51 7.74 7.70 -20.87
N LYS A 52 7.66 9.04 -20.81
CA LYS A 52 6.51 9.82 -21.35
C LYS A 52 6.83 11.18 -21.99
N ALA A 53 8.10 11.48 -22.30
CA ALA A 53 8.49 12.82 -22.79
C ALA A 53 8.50 12.97 -24.33
N GLU A 54 8.61 11.89 -25.12
CA GLU A 54 8.96 11.99 -26.55
C GLU A 54 7.80 11.79 -27.55
N THR A 55 6.55 11.68 -27.11
CA THR A 55 5.37 11.62 -28.01
C THR A 55 4.54 12.92 -28.05
N ALA A 56 5.00 13.99 -27.41
CA ALA A 56 4.35 15.31 -27.49
C ALA A 56 4.71 16.09 -28.78
N ALA A 57 5.84 15.77 -29.43
CA ALA A 57 6.41 16.55 -30.53
C ALA A 57 6.01 16.07 -31.94
N SER A 58 4.73 15.70 -32.16
CA SER A 58 4.13 15.54 -33.50
C SER A 58 2.60 15.50 -33.48
N ARG A 59 1.96 16.53 -32.92
CA ARG A 59 0.73 17.05 -33.54
C ARG A 59 1.14 18.19 -34.45
N VAL A 60 0.80 18.10 -35.73
CA VAL A 60 0.84 19.25 -36.64
C VAL A 60 -0.11 20.29 -36.05
N LYS A 61 0.45 21.33 -35.41
CA LYS A 61 -0.31 22.47 -34.91
C LYS A 61 -0.86 23.14 -36.17
N ALA A 62 -2.18 23.07 -36.38
CA ALA A 62 -2.83 23.77 -37.48
C ALA A 62 -2.46 25.25 -37.39
N ASP A 63 -2.19 25.91 -38.52
CA ASP A 63 -1.74 27.31 -38.52
C ASP A 63 -2.76 28.19 -37.79
N ALA A 64 -2.28 28.89 -36.75
CA ALA A 64 -3.07 29.76 -35.89
C ALA A 64 -3.61 30.93 -36.71
N THR A 65 -4.90 30.86 -37.04
CA THR A 65 -5.57 31.72 -38.02
C THR A 65 -6.94 32.20 -37.53
N GLY A 66 -7.36 33.38 -37.99
CA GLY A 66 -8.61 34.02 -37.57
C GLY A 66 -8.67 34.18 -36.05
N SER A 67 -9.78 33.77 -35.46
CA SER A 67 -10.03 33.84 -34.01
C SER A 67 -9.30 32.79 -33.16
N ARG A 68 -8.30 32.11 -33.74
CA ARG A 68 -7.33 31.24 -33.03
C ARG A 68 -5.88 31.76 -33.17
N THR A 69 -5.69 32.98 -33.68
CA THR A 69 -4.37 33.60 -33.88
C THR A 69 -3.74 34.01 -32.56
N VAL A 70 -4.56 34.51 -31.64
CA VAL A 70 -4.16 34.94 -30.30
C VAL A 70 -4.81 34.02 -29.27
N ASP A 71 -3.98 33.48 -28.39
CA ASP A 71 -4.37 32.80 -27.18
C ASP A 71 -4.88 33.85 -26.20
N VAL A 72 -6.09 33.68 -25.67
CA VAL A 72 -6.62 34.49 -24.57
C VAL A 72 -6.74 33.52 -23.40
N SER A 73 -6.19 33.87 -22.24
CA SER A 73 -6.16 33.01 -21.06
C SER A 73 -6.78 33.74 -19.88
N LEU A 74 -7.80 33.17 -19.25
CA LEU A 74 -8.58 33.79 -18.17
C LEU A 74 -8.09 33.35 -16.78
N ASN A 75 -7.18 34.11 -16.17
CA ASN A 75 -6.59 33.73 -14.87
C ASN A 75 -7.52 33.97 -13.68
N ALA A 76 -8.34 35.04 -13.67
CA ALA A 76 -9.24 35.34 -12.57
C ALA A 76 -10.51 36.07 -13.01
N LEU A 77 -11.59 35.79 -12.29
CA LEU A 77 -12.89 36.44 -12.40
C LEU A 77 -13.46 36.64 -10.99
N THR A 78 -13.76 37.88 -10.63
CA THR A 78 -14.16 38.28 -9.27
C THR A 78 -15.21 39.41 -9.30
N PRO A 79 -16.30 39.36 -8.52
CA PRO A 79 -16.75 38.20 -7.74
C PRO A 79 -17.14 37.03 -8.64
N THR A 80 -17.09 35.81 -8.11
CA THR A 80 -17.39 34.58 -8.85
C THR A 80 -18.89 34.41 -9.13
N ALA A 81 -19.74 35.03 -8.32
CA ALA A 81 -21.19 35.15 -8.51
C ALA A 81 -21.63 36.55 -8.05
N PRO A 82 -21.72 37.55 -8.94
CA PRO A 82 -22.01 38.93 -8.54
C PRO A 82 -23.43 39.17 -8.04
N GLY A 83 -23.58 40.21 -7.22
CA GLY A 83 -24.82 40.97 -7.01
C GLY A 83 -24.91 42.24 -7.87
N GLU A 84 -26.00 43.01 -7.75
CA GLU A 84 -26.30 44.15 -8.63
C GLU A 84 -25.33 45.33 -8.51
N ASP A 85 -24.84 45.60 -7.31
CA ASP A 85 -23.94 46.73 -7.04
C ASP A 85 -22.45 46.37 -7.21
N ASP A 86 -22.13 45.12 -7.54
CA ASP A 86 -20.76 44.67 -7.71
C ASP A 86 -20.11 45.20 -9.00
N THR A 87 -18.78 45.20 -8.99
CA THR A 87 -17.95 45.42 -10.18
C THR A 87 -17.24 44.12 -10.54
N LEU A 88 -17.63 43.52 -11.65
CA LEU A 88 -17.01 42.33 -12.20
C LEU A 88 -15.62 42.69 -12.75
N THR A 89 -14.57 42.14 -12.16
CA THR A 89 -13.20 42.26 -12.62
C THR A 89 -12.73 40.94 -13.23
N VAL A 90 -12.21 41.02 -14.45
CA VAL A 90 -11.78 39.92 -15.29
C VAL A 90 -10.32 40.16 -15.67
N SER A 91 -9.42 39.28 -15.28
CA SER A 91 -7.98 39.42 -15.57
C SER A 91 -7.34 38.14 -16.07
N GLY A 92 -6.28 38.30 -16.86
CA GLY A 92 -5.74 37.21 -17.65
C GLY A 92 -4.56 37.65 -18.49
N THR A 93 -4.21 36.84 -19.49
CA THR A 93 -3.13 37.15 -20.43
C THR A 93 -3.56 36.90 -21.87
N VAL A 94 -2.91 37.60 -22.81
CA VAL A 94 -3.03 37.34 -24.24
C VAL A 94 -1.67 37.03 -24.84
N THR A 95 -1.58 35.99 -25.66
CA THR A 95 -0.33 35.55 -26.31
C THR A 95 -0.53 35.38 -27.81
N ASN A 96 0.22 36.12 -28.64
CA ASN A 96 0.09 36.01 -30.09
C ASN A 96 0.80 34.75 -30.61
N ASN A 97 0.02 33.73 -30.97
CA ASN A 97 0.51 32.48 -31.56
C ASN A 97 0.64 32.54 -33.10
N GLY A 98 0.25 33.65 -33.72
CA GLY A 98 0.39 33.89 -35.15
C GLY A 98 1.81 34.29 -35.58
N LYS A 99 2.02 34.36 -36.90
CA LYS A 99 3.31 34.73 -37.51
C LYS A 99 3.49 36.24 -37.73
N GLN A 100 2.42 37.03 -37.56
CA GLN A 100 2.42 38.49 -37.76
C GLN A 100 2.15 39.23 -36.45
N THR A 101 2.70 40.44 -36.33
CA THR A 101 2.34 41.35 -35.25
C THR A 101 0.86 41.73 -35.36
N VAL A 102 0.15 41.68 -34.23
CA VAL A 102 -1.19 42.28 -34.11
C VAL A 102 -1.03 43.72 -33.65
N THR A 103 -1.73 44.64 -34.31
CA THR A 103 -1.72 46.08 -34.01
C THR A 103 -3.14 46.58 -33.71
N ALA A 104 -3.23 47.72 -33.01
CA ALA A 104 -4.49 48.32 -32.57
C ALA A 104 -5.40 47.30 -31.88
N ALA A 105 -4.81 46.49 -30.99
CA ALA A 105 -5.54 45.46 -30.28
C ALA A 105 -6.31 46.03 -29.08
N GLN A 106 -7.46 45.44 -28.79
CA GLN A 106 -8.18 45.64 -27.55
C GLN A 106 -8.67 44.31 -27.01
N VAL A 107 -8.56 44.11 -25.69
CA VAL A 107 -9.26 43.05 -24.97
C VAL A 107 -10.58 43.61 -24.49
N GLY A 108 -11.69 42.92 -24.78
CA GLY A 108 -13.04 43.34 -24.41
C GLY A 108 -13.85 42.18 -23.87
N LEU A 109 -14.74 42.49 -22.92
CA LEU A 109 -15.72 41.54 -22.40
C LEU A 109 -16.96 41.50 -23.31
N ARG A 110 -17.46 40.29 -23.55
CA ARG A 110 -18.71 40.02 -24.28
C ARG A 110 -19.69 39.28 -23.39
N VAL A 111 -20.96 39.65 -23.47
CA VAL A 111 -22.07 39.04 -22.72
C VAL A 111 -23.04 38.41 -23.73
N GLY A 112 -23.26 37.10 -23.59
CA GLY A 112 -24.28 36.36 -24.35
C GLY A 112 -25.64 36.39 -23.67
N SER A 113 -26.66 35.89 -24.36
CA SER A 113 -27.97 35.58 -23.75
C SER A 113 -27.81 34.57 -22.59
N PRO A 114 -28.75 34.53 -21.63
CA PRO A 114 -28.79 33.45 -20.65
C PRO A 114 -28.95 32.10 -21.34
N LEU A 115 -28.18 31.11 -20.88
CA LEU A 115 -28.22 29.72 -21.35
C LEU A 115 -29.45 29.02 -20.76
N GLY A 116 -30.14 28.22 -21.56
CA GLY A 116 -31.38 27.53 -21.18
C GLY A 116 -31.18 26.13 -20.59
N SER A 117 -29.98 25.54 -20.72
CA SER A 117 -29.73 24.17 -20.27
C SER A 117 -28.28 23.88 -19.87
N ARG A 118 -28.10 22.83 -19.06
CA ARG A 118 -26.77 22.30 -18.69
C ARG A 118 -25.96 21.85 -19.91
N SER A 119 -26.64 21.36 -20.95
CA SER A 119 -26.00 20.91 -22.18
C SER A 119 -25.55 22.07 -23.08
N GLU A 120 -26.16 23.25 -22.95
CA GLU A 120 -25.66 24.48 -23.57
C GLU A 120 -24.40 25.00 -22.87
N ILE A 121 -24.31 24.90 -21.53
CA ILE A 121 -23.09 25.19 -20.76
C ILE A 121 -21.94 24.28 -21.27
N ASP A 122 -22.16 22.97 -21.30
CA ASP A 122 -21.19 22.00 -21.85
C ASP A 122 -20.76 22.35 -23.29
N SER A 123 -21.69 22.83 -24.12
CA SER A 123 -21.46 23.14 -25.54
C SER A 123 -20.72 24.47 -25.73
N ALA A 124 -20.96 25.43 -24.85
CA ALA A 124 -20.24 26.70 -24.81
C ALA A 124 -18.79 26.50 -24.37
N ALA A 125 -18.56 25.72 -23.30
CA ALA A 125 -17.21 25.40 -22.79
C ALA A 125 -16.34 24.68 -23.83
N LYS A 126 -16.94 23.87 -24.70
CA LYS A 126 -16.24 23.08 -25.74
C LYS A 126 -16.08 23.82 -27.08
N ARG A 127 -16.62 25.04 -27.24
CA ARG A 127 -16.59 25.78 -28.50
C ARG A 127 -15.19 26.34 -28.77
N THR A 128 -14.68 26.20 -29.98
CA THR A 128 -13.34 26.72 -30.34
C THR A 128 -13.41 27.81 -31.41
N GLY A 129 -12.64 28.89 -31.22
CA GLY A 129 -12.70 30.10 -32.07
C GLY A 129 -14.02 30.87 -31.91
N PHE A 130 -14.04 32.12 -32.38
CA PHE A 130 -15.18 33.04 -32.30
C PHE A 130 -16.27 32.72 -33.32
N GLN A 131 -17.54 32.84 -32.90
CA GLN A 131 -18.75 32.70 -33.70
C GLN A 131 -19.66 33.93 -33.52
N PRO A 132 -19.80 34.79 -34.55
CA PRO A 132 -20.73 35.92 -34.53
C PRO A 132 -22.16 35.48 -34.18
N GLY A 133 -22.87 36.29 -33.38
CA GLY A 133 -24.24 36.00 -32.93
C GLY A 133 -24.35 34.98 -31.79
N VAL A 134 -23.38 34.06 -31.64
CA VAL A 134 -23.35 33.06 -30.55
C VAL A 134 -22.53 33.56 -29.36
N ASP A 135 -21.41 34.24 -29.61
CA ASP A 135 -20.51 34.73 -28.55
C ASP A 135 -20.87 36.14 -28.04
N GLY A 136 -22.18 36.40 -27.95
CA GLY A 136 -22.73 37.61 -27.36
C GLY A 136 -22.33 38.93 -28.02
N SER A 137 -22.65 40.03 -27.35
CA SER A 137 -22.28 41.39 -27.73
C SER A 137 -21.15 41.91 -26.84
N GLU A 138 -20.25 42.71 -27.41
CA GLU A 138 -19.18 43.38 -26.64
C GLU A 138 -19.79 44.50 -25.79
N VAL A 139 -19.41 44.57 -24.51
CA VAL A 139 -19.84 45.66 -23.61
C VAL A 139 -19.27 47.00 -24.09
N GLY A 140 -18.01 46.98 -24.55
CA GLY A 140 -17.37 48.07 -25.28
C GLY A 140 -17.23 49.38 -24.52
N GLY A 141 -17.20 50.49 -25.25
CA GLY A 141 -17.05 51.84 -24.70
C GLY A 141 -15.72 52.02 -23.96
N LYS A 142 -15.80 52.30 -22.65
CA LYS A 142 -14.62 52.45 -21.77
C LYS A 142 -14.16 51.14 -21.12
N TYR A 143 -14.88 50.04 -21.32
CA TYR A 143 -14.65 48.74 -20.66
C TYR A 143 -13.80 47.80 -21.53
N VAL A 144 -12.71 48.33 -22.08
CA VAL A 144 -11.76 47.61 -22.95
C VAL A 144 -10.33 47.97 -22.57
N GLU A 145 -9.44 46.97 -22.56
CA GLU A 145 -8.01 47.16 -22.32
C GLU A 145 -7.27 47.28 -23.65
N LYS A 146 -6.55 48.38 -23.88
CA LYS A 146 -5.93 48.69 -25.19
C LYS A 146 -4.48 48.25 -25.23
N ILE A 147 -4.15 47.42 -26.21
CA ILE A 147 -2.79 46.91 -26.46
C ILE A 147 -2.32 47.43 -27.81
N ALA A 148 -1.38 48.40 -27.80
CA ALA A 148 -0.92 49.06 -29.03
C ALA A 148 -0.31 48.07 -30.06
N LYS A 149 0.44 47.09 -29.56
CA LYS A 149 1.16 46.09 -30.36
C LYS A 149 1.31 44.78 -29.58
N LEU A 150 0.95 43.64 -30.18
CA LEU A 150 1.21 42.30 -29.66
C LEU A 150 2.06 41.50 -30.67
N THR A 151 3.36 41.42 -30.40
CA THR A 151 4.36 40.72 -31.23
C THR A 151 4.22 39.20 -31.10
N PRO A 152 4.46 38.39 -32.15
CA PRO A 152 4.46 36.93 -32.05
C PRO A 152 5.26 36.38 -30.87
N GLY A 153 4.71 35.40 -30.17
CA GLY A 153 5.29 34.74 -28.99
C GLY A 153 5.29 35.58 -27.71
N VAL A 154 4.96 36.88 -27.77
CA VAL A 154 4.92 37.75 -26.58
C VAL A 154 3.58 37.60 -25.87
N ARG A 155 3.65 37.41 -24.56
CA ARG A 155 2.52 37.44 -23.63
C ARG A 155 2.36 38.86 -23.07
N GLN A 156 1.11 39.33 -22.98
CA GLN A 156 0.74 40.60 -22.38
C GLN A 156 -0.41 40.36 -21.39
N ASP A 157 -0.31 40.91 -20.19
CA ASP A 157 -1.38 40.80 -19.18
C ASP A 157 -2.50 41.82 -19.46
N PHE A 158 -3.73 41.51 -19.02
CA PHE A 158 -4.86 42.43 -19.08
C PHE A 158 -5.71 42.38 -17.80
N SER A 159 -6.43 43.45 -17.51
CA SER A 159 -7.46 43.51 -16.47
C SER A 159 -8.60 44.44 -16.91
N ILE A 160 -9.84 43.96 -16.84
CA ILE A 160 -11.04 44.73 -17.22
C ILE A 160 -12.01 44.70 -16.05
N SER A 161 -12.44 45.88 -15.58
CA SER A 161 -13.45 46.03 -14.53
C SER A 161 -14.73 46.65 -15.09
N VAL A 162 -15.86 45.97 -14.90
CA VAL A 162 -17.17 46.34 -15.45
C VAL A 162 -18.21 46.32 -14.32
N PRO A 163 -18.91 47.44 -14.02
CA PRO A 163 -20.05 47.42 -13.11
C PRO A 163 -21.12 46.46 -13.63
N VAL A 164 -21.71 45.62 -12.76
CA VAL A 164 -22.64 44.57 -13.19
C VAL A 164 -23.87 45.15 -13.91
N LYS A 165 -24.33 46.33 -13.48
CA LYS A 165 -25.38 47.12 -14.16
C LYS A 165 -25.05 47.48 -15.63
N ALA A 166 -23.78 47.53 -16.01
CA ALA A 166 -23.35 47.75 -17.40
C ALA A 166 -23.29 46.47 -18.25
N LEU A 167 -23.45 45.29 -17.64
CA LEU A 167 -23.58 44.00 -18.36
C LEU A 167 -25.00 43.76 -18.88
N SER A 168 -25.98 44.57 -18.46
CA SER A 168 -27.40 44.50 -18.87
C SER A 168 -28.05 43.12 -18.67
N LEU A 169 -27.73 42.45 -17.56
CA LEU A 169 -28.31 41.15 -17.19
C LEU A 169 -29.80 41.32 -16.83
N SER A 170 -30.69 40.76 -17.65
CA SER A 170 -32.14 41.06 -17.57
C SER A 170 -32.94 40.12 -16.67
N THR A 171 -32.50 38.88 -16.51
CA THR A 171 -33.19 37.83 -15.73
C THR A 171 -32.20 36.94 -15.00
N SER A 172 -32.54 36.40 -13.83
CA SER A 172 -31.75 35.35 -13.16
C SER A 172 -31.46 34.20 -14.12
N GLY A 173 -30.22 33.72 -14.14
CA GLY A 173 -29.75 32.79 -15.18
C GLY A 173 -28.25 32.55 -15.16
N VAL A 174 -27.79 31.67 -16.04
CA VAL A 174 -26.36 31.49 -16.34
C VAL A 174 -26.04 32.20 -17.65
N TYR A 175 -25.21 33.22 -17.61
CA TYR A 175 -24.80 33.96 -18.80
C TYR A 175 -23.48 33.44 -19.34
N GLN A 176 -23.36 33.30 -20.66
CA GLN A 176 -22.05 33.07 -21.28
C GLN A 176 -21.27 34.38 -21.31
N LEU A 177 -20.05 34.36 -20.76
CA LEU A 177 -19.07 35.43 -20.94
C LEU A 177 -18.01 35.01 -21.97
N GLY A 178 -17.61 35.95 -22.82
CA GLY A 178 -16.47 35.79 -23.72
C GLY A 178 -15.46 36.90 -23.47
N VAL A 179 -14.19 36.56 -23.28
CA VAL A 179 -13.10 37.54 -23.30
C VAL A 179 -12.47 37.47 -24.68
N THR A 180 -12.59 38.54 -25.46
CA THR A 180 -12.08 38.59 -26.84
C THR A 180 -10.95 39.57 -26.99
N LEU A 181 -9.90 39.18 -27.72
CA LEU A 181 -8.96 40.13 -28.30
C LEU A 181 -9.37 40.43 -29.75
N THR A 182 -9.72 41.69 -29.99
CA THR A 182 -9.98 42.25 -31.32
C THR A 182 -8.75 43.03 -31.77
N GLY A 183 -8.31 42.90 -33.02
CA GLY A 183 -7.14 43.61 -33.54
C GLY A 183 -6.99 43.50 -35.06
N GLN A 184 -5.85 43.95 -35.58
CA GLN A 184 -5.54 43.95 -37.02
C GLN A 184 -4.14 43.37 -37.29
N SER A 185 -3.86 42.99 -38.54
CA SER A 185 -2.52 42.58 -38.98
C SER A 185 -2.15 43.18 -40.34
N ALA A 186 -0.89 43.06 -40.75
CA ALA A 186 -0.46 43.52 -42.07
C ALA A 186 -1.16 42.78 -43.24
N ALA A 187 -1.56 41.52 -43.05
CA ALA A 187 -2.35 40.78 -44.05
C ALA A 187 -3.86 41.09 -44.00
N GLN A 188 -4.37 41.57 -42.85
CA GLN A 188 -5.79 41.88 -42.64
C GLN A 188 -5.91 43.21 -41.87
N PRO A 189 -5.84 44.35 -42.59
CA PRO A 189 -5.78 45.70 -42.00
C PRO A 189 -7.18 46.24 -41.64
N TYR A 190 -7.98 45.42 -40.94
CA TYR A 190 -9.31 45.78 -40.43
C TYR A 190 -9.57 45.07 -39.10
N PRO A 191 -10.39 45.65 -38.19
CA PRO A 191 -10.67 45.03 -36.89
C PRO A 191 -11.38 43.69 -37.03
N GLN A 192 -10.86 42.67 -36.34
CA GLN A 192 -11.47 41.34 -36.26
C GLN A 192 -11.11 40.67 -34.93
N VAL A 193 -11.94 39.73 -34.48
CA VAL A 193 -11.64 38.91 -33.29
C VAL A 193 -10.55 37.89 -33.64
N LEU A 194 -9.39 38.03 -33.01
CA LEU A 194 -8.20 37.20 -33.24
C LEU A 194 -7.98 36.14 -32.15
N GLY A 195 -8.63 36.30 -31.00
CA GLY A 195 -8.66 35.33 -29.91
C GLY A 195 -9.94 35.46 -29.08
N ILE A 196 -10.41 34.35 -28.52
CA ILE A 196 -11.52 34.30 -27.58
C ILE A 196 -11.30 33.22 -26.53
N GLU A 197 -11.58 33.54 -25.28
CA GLU A 197 -11.77 32.58 -24.20
C GLU A 197 -13.19 32.69 -23.62
N ARG A 198 -13.76 31.61 -23.08
CA ARG A 198 -15.15 31.58 -22.60
C ARG A 198 -15.23 31.13 -21.15
N THR A 199 -16.14 31.77 -20.44
CA THR A 199 -16.52 31.38 -19.09
C THR A 199 -18.00 31.64 -18.86
N PHE A 200 -18.46 31.44 -17.64
CA PHE A 200 -19.85 31.62 -17.26
C PHE A 200 -19.97 32.67 -16.16
N LEU A 201 -21.13 33.30 -16.09
CA LEU A 201 -21.51 34.17 -14.99
C LEU A 201 -22.83 33.68 -14.40
N PRO A 202 -22.81 33.02 -13.22
CA PRO A 202 -24.03 32.71 -12.49
C PRO A 202 -24.63 34.00 -11.94
N TRP A 203 -25.85 34.33 -12.38
CA TRP A 203 -26.56 35.55 -12.01
C TRP A 203 -27.86 35.21 -11.28
N GLN A 204 -27.93 35.51 -9.99
CA GLN A 204 -29.09 35.21 -9.13
C GLN A 204 -29.22 36.32 -8.06
N PRO A 205 -29.69 37.53 -8.44
CA PRO A 205 -29.75 38.68 -7.55
C PRO A 205 -30.68 38.43 -6.36
N ASP A 206 -31.84 37.80 -6.60
CA ASP A 206 -32.79 37.42 -5.56
C ASP A 206 -32.63 35.97 -5.12
N ALA A 207 -32.99 35.66 -3.88
CA ALA A 207 -33.04 34.28 -3.43
C ALA A 207 -34.25 33.56 -4.08
N PRO A 208 -34.08 32.39 -4.71
CA PRO A 208 -35.21 31.63 -5.22
C PRO A 208 -36.01 31.02 -4.07
N ASP A 209 -37.34 30.89 -4.25
CA ASP A 209 -38.26 30.29 -3.26
C ASP A 209 -37.81 28.90 -2.82
N THR A 210 -37.27 28.13 -3.76
CA THR A 210 -36.70 26.80 -3.52
C THR A 210 -35.22 26.77 -3.90
N LYS A 211 -34.42 26.31 -2.94
CA LYS A 211 -32.97 26.05 -3.08
C LYS A 211 -32.68 24.55 -3.22
N THR A 212 -31.79 24.22 -4.15
CA THR A 212 -31.25 22.87 -4.32
C THR A 212 -30.46 22.47 -3.07
N LYS A 213 -30.74 21.28 -2.53
CA LYS A 213 -29.95 20.69 -1.46
C LYS A 213 -28.73 20.02 -2.05
N THR A 214 -27.53 20.40 -1.60
CA THR A 214 -26.26 19.90 -2.15
C THR A 214 -25.45 19.21 -1.05
N THR A 215 -25.11 17.94 -1.27
CA THR A 215 -24.08 17.23 -0.50
C THR A 215 -22.80 17.20 -1.31
N TYR A 216 -21.70 17.60 -0.69
CA TYR A 216 -20.36 17.41 -1.25
C TYR A 216 -19.56 16.43 -0.39
N LEU A 217 -19.00 15.39 -1.03
CA LEU A 217 -18.09 14.46 -0.37
C LEU A 217 -16.68 15.04 -0.34
N TRP A 218 -16.05 15.05 0.84
CA TRP A 218 -14.69 15.53 1.04
C TRP A 218 -13.79 14.35 1.41
N PRO A 219 -13.07 13.76 0.42
CA PRO A 219 -12.32 12.54 0.65
C PRO A 219 -10.98 12.82 1.34
N LEU A 220 -10.80 12.21 2.52
CA LEU A 220 -9.56 12.19 3.28
C LEU A 220 -8.97 10.78 3.19
N THR A 221 -8.35 10.51 2.04
CA THR A 221 -7.74 9.22 1.69
C THR A 221 -6.31 9.42 1.19
N THR A 222 -5.50 8.37 1.22
CA THR A 222 -4.11 8.34 0.70
C THR A 222 -3.78 6.92 0.18
N SER A 223 -2.60 6.71 -0.39
CA SER A 223 -2.11 5.36 -0.67
C SER A 223 -1.61 4.67 0.60
N THR A 224 -1.56 3.34 0.62
CA THR A 224 -0.94 2.59 1.72
C THR A 224 0.52 3.00 1.96
N HIS A 225 0.83 3.41 3.20
CA HIS A 225 2.19 3.77 3.66
C HIS A 225 2.79 2.75 4.65
N LEU A 226 1.94 2.06 5.42
CA LEU A 226 2.35 1.01 6.37
C LEU A 226 2.66 -0.32 5.66
N THR A 227 3.78 -0.93 6.03
CA THR A 227 4.11 -2.32 5.64
C THR A 227 3.47 -3.33 6.60
N ALA A 228 3.61 -4.62 6.33
CA ALA A 228 3.29 -5.67 7.30
C ALA A 228 4.35 -5.85 8.40
N ARG A 229 5.51 -5.18 8.29
CA ARG A 229 6.64 -5.36 9.21
C ARG A 229 6.43 -4.59 10.50
N THR A 230 6.78 -5.24 11.60
CA THR A 230 6.84 -4.64 12.93
C THR A 230 8.24 -4.85 13.53
N GLY A 231 8.59 -4.05 14.53
CA GLY A 231 9.79 -4.23 15.33
C GLY A 231 9.76 -5.57 16.07
N SER A 232 10.96 -6.09 16.36
CA SER A 232 11.19 -7.23 17.26
C SER A 232 11.07 -6.84 18.75
N ASP A 233 10.63 -5.62 19.05
CA ASP A 233 10.33 -5.14 20.39
C ASP A 233 8.96 -5.61 20.89
N GLU A 234 8.73 -5.46 22.19
CA GLU A 234 7.44 -5.79 22.82
C GLU A 234 6.31 -4.91 22.28
N GLN A 235 6.59 -3.63 21.99
CA GLN A 235 5.62 -2.69 21.43
C GLN A 235 5.31 -2.93 19.93
N GLN A 236 6.06 -3.80 19.25
CA GLN A 236 5.91 -4.11 17.82
C GLN A 236 5.93 -2.87 16.92
N THR A 237 6.95 -2.05 17.10
CA THR A 237 7.08 -0.73 16.46
C THR A 237 6.78 -0.80 14.95
N PRO A 238 5.76 -0.09 14.44
CA PRO A 238 5.31 -0.22 13.06
C PRO A 238 6.34 0.31 12.06
N VAL A 239 6.45 -0.36 10.90
CA VAL A 239 7.39 0.00 9.83
C VAL A 239 6.64 0.57 8.61
N PHE A 240 6.95 1.83 8.30
CA PHE A 240 6.50 2.57 7.11
C PHE A 240 7.44 2.34 5.93
N LYS A 241 6.92 2.48 4.72
CA LYS A 241 7.71 2.30 3.49
C LYS A 241 8.71 3.43 3.25
N ASN A 242 8.32 4.67 3.56
CA ASN A 242 9.05 5.91 3.30
C ASN A 242 8.48 7.04 4.20
N ASP A 243 8.96 8.26 3.97
CA ASP A 243 8.50 9.47 4.69
C ASP A 243 7.30 10.16 4.00
N ASP A 244 6.80 9.67 2.86
CA ASP A 244 5.80 10.34 2.01
C ASP A 244 4.52 10.77 2.77
N LEU A 245 4.05 9.96 3.73
CA LEU A 245 2.90 10.35 4.57
C LEU A 245 3.20 11.59 5.42
N ALA A 246 4.42 11.71 5.94
CA ALA A 246 4.81 12.91 6.69
C ALA A 246 4.81 14.16 5.80
N ASP A 247 5.24 14.03 4.55
CA ASP A 247 5.19 15.13 3.56
C ASP A 247 3.75 15.51 3.18
N GLU A 248 2.80 14.55 3.20
CA GLU A 248 1.37 14.87 3.03
C GLU A 248 0.75 15.57 4.24
N LEU A 249 1.21 15.28 5.46
CA LEU A 249 0.72 15.83 6.72
C LEU A 249 1.39 17.17 7.12
N ALA A 250 2.59 17.44 6.61
CA ALA A 250 3.33 18.67 6.89
C ALA A 250 2.60 19.93 6.36
N PRO A 251 2.87 21.13 6.88
CA PRO A 251 2.25 22.38 6.42
C PRO A 251 2.41 22.60 4.91
N GLY A 252 1.29 22.78 4.19
CA GLY A 252 1.25 22.87 2.73
C GLY A 252 1.15 21.52 2.00
N GLY A 253 1.28 20.40 2.73
CA GLY A 253 1.09 19.04 2.26
C GLY A 253 -0.36 18.74 1.88
N ARG A 254 -0.58 17.66 1.12
CA ARG A 254 -1.90 17.35 0.53
C ARG A 254 -2.99 17.13 1.60
N LEU A 255 -2.68 16.41 2.67
CA LEU A 255 -3.62 16.10 3.76
C LEU A 255 -3.77 17.28 4.74
N ASP A 256 -2.72 18.07 4.97
CA ASP A 256 -2.82 19.38 5.65
C ASP A 256 -3.81 20.31 4.94
N GLN A 257 -3.62 20.51 3.63
CA GLN A 257 -4.47 21.40 2.84
C GLN A 257 -5.92 20.91 2.78
N LEU A 258 -6.13 19.59 2.60
CA LEU A 258 -7.48 19.00 2.64
C LEU A 258 -8.15 19.21 4.01
N LEU A 259 -7.43 19.05 5.12
CA LEU A 259 -7.95 19.28 6.46
C LEU A 259 -8.28 20.76 6.70
N SER A 260 -7.31 21.65 6.47
CA SER A 260 -7.45 23.10 6.66
C SER A 260 -8.60 23.68 5.83
N LEU A 261 -8.73 23.30 4.56
CA LEU A 261 -9.81 23.75 3.70
C LEU A 261 -11.16 23.13 4.11
N GLY A 262 -11.21 21.81 4.33
CA GLY A 262 -12.43 21.09 4.68
C GLY A 262 -13.06 21.53 6.00
N SER A 263 -12.24 21.89 7.00
CA SER A 263 -12.71 22.37 8.31
C SER A 263 -13.63 23.60 8.24
N ARG A 264 -13.46 24.43 7.20
CA ARG A 264 -14.22 25.67 6.96
C ARG A 264 -15.47 25.47 6.10
N LEU A 265 -15.79 24.23 5.72
CA LEU A 265 -16.87 23.91 4.77
C LEU A 265 -17.93 22.99 5.40
N ASP A 266 -19.16 23.05 4.87
CA ASP A 266 -20.23 22.11 5.21
C ASP A 266 -20.27 20.93 4.25
N VAL A 267 -19.28 20.04 4.43
CA VAL A 267 -19.06 18.82 3.66
C VAL A 267 -19.37 17.56 4.46
N THR A 268 -19.53 16.43 3.75
CA THR A 268 -19.46 15.10 4.38
C THR A 268 -18.03 14.58 4.22
N TRP A 269 -17.31 14.42 5.34
CA TRP A 269 -15.99 13.81 5.36
C TRP A 269 -16.09 12.33 5.01
N VAL A 270 -15.29 11.87 4.03
CA VAL A 270 -15.19 10.46 3.65
C VAL A 270 -13.77 10.02 3.94
N ILE A 271 -13.58 9.27 5.03
CA ILE A 271 -12.26 8.99 5.60
C ILE A 271 -11.90 7.52 5.37
N ASP A 272 -10.68 7.27 4.90
CA ASP A 272 -10.08 5.92 4.95
C ASP A 272 -9.52 5.66 6.36
N PRO A 273 -10.00 4.63 7.08
CA PRO A 273 -9.47 4.26 8.40
C PRO A 273 -7.99 3.83 8.39
N ASP A 274 -7.42 3.40 7.25
CA ASP A 274 -5.99 3.09 7.14
C ASP A 274 -5.12 4.34 7.28
N LEU A 275 -5.60 5.49 6.78
CA LEU A 275 -4.95 6.78 7.02
C LEU A 275 -4.92 7.10 8.51
N LEU A 276 -6.06 6.95 9.21
CA LEU A 276 -6.11 7.25 10.65
C LEU A 276 -5.17 6.36 11.46
N ALA A 277 -5.17 5.05 11.20
CA ALA A 277 -4.27 4.11 11.87
C ALA A 277 -2.79 4.38 11.54
N SER A 278 -2.49 4.82 10.31
CA SER A 278 -1.15 5.23 9.90
C SER A 278 -0.69 6.50 10.63
N VAL A 279 -1.55 7.52 10.74
CA VAL A 279 -1.23 8.74 11.49
C VAL A 279 -1.09 8.44 12.98
N GLU A 280 -2.00 7.66 13.56
CA GLU A 280 -1.92 7.26 14.97
C GLU A 280 -0.61 6.51 15.27
N ALA A 281 -0.19 5.60 14.38
CA ALA A 281 1.11 4.92 14.46
C ALA A 281 2.29 5.90 14.41
N MET A 282 2.22 6.95 13.57
CA MET A 282 3.25 7.99 13.52
C MET A 282 3.31 8.87 14.77
N THR A 283 2.24 8.98 15.58
CA THR A 283 2.29 9.73 16.86
C THR A 283 3.18 9.06 17.93
N LYS A 284 3.50 7.77 17.73
CA LYS A 284 4.27 6.93 18.67
C LYS A 284 5.69 6.70 18.12
N ASN A 285 6.42 5.76 18.70
CA ASN A 285 7.63 5.25 18.05
C ASN A 285 7.22 4.53 16.76
N TYR A 286 7.84 4.90 15.64
CA TYR A 286 7.68 4.24 14.34
C TYR A 286 9.02 4.18 13.62
N ARG A 287 9.14 3.28 12.64
CA ARG A 287 10.33 3.10 11.82
C ARG A 287 10.02 3.21 10.34
N ILE A 288 11.05 3.44 9.54
CA ILE A 288 10.96 3.65 8.10
C ILE A 288 11.95 2.71 7.41
N GLU A 289 11.50 2.00 6.37
CA GLU A 289 12.32 1.15 5.53
C GLU A 289 13.43 1.97 4.84
N ASN A 290 14.66 1.49 4.88
CA ASN A 290 15.74 2.08 4.08
C ASN A 290 15.71 1.55 2.64
N PRO A 291 16.35 2.22 1.67
CA PRO A 291 16.35 1.78 0.27
C PRO A 291 16.94 0.38 0.01
N ASP A 292 17.67 -0.19 0.99
CA ASP A 292 18.18 -1.56 0.94
C ASP A 292 17.10 -2.64 1.18
N GLY A 293 15.91 -2.25 1.64
CA GLY A 293 14.79 -3.11 2.02
C GLY A 293 15.00 -3.98 3.27
N LYS A 294 16.19 -3.94 3.87
CA LYS A 294 16.62 -4.82 4.96
C LYS A 294 16.63 -4.07 6.29
N THR A 295 17.27 -2.90 6.30
CA THR A 295 17.42 -2.06 7.48
C THR A 295 16.29 -1.04 7.59
N THR A 296 16.15 -0.46 8.77
CA THR A 296 15.14 0.57 9.05
C THR A 296 15.74 1.68 9.89
N ARG A 297 15.29 2.92 9.70
CA ARG A 297 15.63 4.09 10.53
C ARG A 297 14.45 4.47 11.43
N ALA A 298 14.71 5.23 12.50
CA ALA A 298 13.65 5.80 13.33
C ALA A 298 12.93 6.94 12.58
N GLY A 299 11.60 6.96 12.69
CA GLY A 299 10.77 8.08 12.25
C GLY A 299 10.89 9.29 13.18
N LYS A 300 10.68 10.49 12.64
CA LYS A 300 10.95 11.77 13.33
C LYS A 300 9.78 12.77 13.35
N GLN A 301 8.64 12.40 12.76
CA GLN A 301 7.54 13.33 12.46
C GLN A 301 6.33 13.13 13.41
N GLN A 302 6.59 12.69 14.64
CA GLN A 302 5.59 12.47 15.68
C GLN A 302 4.75 13.72 15.98
N SER A 303 5.41 14.90 16.02
CA SER A 303 4.75 16.19 16.28
C SER A 303 3.82 16.59 15.14
N VAL A 304 4.22 16.39 13.88
CA VAL A 304 3.40 16.67 12.70
C VAL A 304 2.16 15.77 12.67
N ALA A 305 2.35 14.46 12.89
CA ALA A 305 1.24 13.51 12.95
C ALA A 305 0.27 13.81 14.11
N GLY A 306 0.79 14.12 15.30
CA GLY A 306 -0.02 14.47 16.47
C GLY A 306 -0.82 15.76 16.27
N GLN A 307 -0.19 16.81 15.70
CA GLN A 307 -0.87 18.07 15.40
C GLN A 307 -2.00 17.87 14.38
N TRP A 308 -1.72 17.23 13.24
CA TRP A 308 -2.72 16.98 12.21
C TRP A 308 -3.89 16.13 12.73
N LEU A 309 -3.63 15.16 13.62
CA LEU A 309 -4.68 14.32 14.19
C LEU A 309 -5.59 15.10 15.16
N ASN A 310 -5.02 15.98 15.98
CA ASN A 310 -5.78 16.88 16.86
C ASN A 310 -6.63 17.89 16.05
N ASP A 311 -6.07 18.42 14.96
CA ASP A 311 -6.78 19.32 14.05
C ASP A 311 -7.93 18.58 13.33
N LEU A 312 -7.73 17.32 12.95
CA LEU A 312 -8.78 16.48 12.35
C LEU A 312 -9.90 16.17 13.36
N GLN A 313 -9.58 15.75 14.58
CA GLN A 313 -10.55 15.55 15.66
C GLN A 313 -11.41 16.82 15.87
N THR A 314 -10.76 17.99 15.90
CA THR A 314 -11.43 19.28 16.03
C THR A 314 -12.35 19.58 14.83
N ALA A 315 -11.87 19.33 13.60
CA ALA A 315 -12.63 19.59 12.37
C ALA A 315 -13.85 18.67 12.18
N VAL A 316 -13.85 17.44 12.71
CA VAL A 316 -14.94 16.48 12.50
C VAL A 316 -16.00 16.42 13.61
N LYS A 317 -15.71 16.98 14.80
CA LYS A 317 -16.50 16.79 16.04
C LYS A 317 -18.03 16.87 15.87
N ASP A 318 -18.51 17.87 15.13
CA ASP A 318 -19.94 18.11 14.87
C ASP A 318 -20.34 17.92 13.39
N LYS A 319 -19.40 17.43 12.55
CA LYS A 319 -19.59 17.24 11.10
C LYS A 319 -20.06 15.82 10.78
N LYS A 320 -20.34 15.54 9.51
CA LYS A 320 -20.76 14.20 9.06
C LYS A 320 -19.55 13.42 8.57
N VAL A 321 -19.32 12.26 9.18
CA VAL A 321 -18.21 11.35 8.84
C VAL A 321 -18.76 10.05 8.28
N VAL A 322 -18.30 9.69 7.09
CA VAL A 322 -18.45 8.38 6.48
C VAL A 322 -17.11 7.67 6.60
N ALA A 323 -17.09 6.51 7.23
CA ALA A 323 -15.93 5.64 7.27
C ALA A 323 -16.00 4.67 6.08
N LEU A 324 -14.97 4.67 5.25
CA LEU A 324 -14.77 3.58 4.29
C LEU A 324 -14.40 2.29 5.05
N PRO A 325 -14.53 1.10 4.43
CA PRO A 325 -13.88 -0.09 4.96
C PRO A 325 -12.37 0.14 5.02
N TYR A 326 -11.69 -0.44 6.01
CA TYR A 326 -10.27 -0.23 6.26
C TYR A 326 -9.42 -0.46 5.00
N ALA A 327 -8.58 0.52 4.63
CA ALA A 327 -7.73 0.53 3.43
C ALA A 327 -8.48 0.53 2.09
N ASP A 328 -9.78 0.88 2.10
CA ASP A 328 -10.61 1.13 0.91
C ASP A 328 -10.56 0.00 -0.15
N PRO A 329 -10.98 -1.24 0.16
CA PRO A 329 -10.84 -2.40 -0.71
C PRO A 329 -11.58 -2.26 -2.05
N ASP A 330 -10.97 -2.72 -3.14
CA ASP A 330 -11.50 -2.47 -4.48
C ASP A 330 -12.69 -3.35 -4.84
N LEU A 331 -13.90 -2.83 -4.60
CA LEU A 331 -15.18 -3.52 -4.78
C LEU A 331 -15.37 -4.10 -6.19
N ALA A 332 -14.90 -3.42 -7.24
CA ALA A 332 -15.08 -3.90 -8.61
C ALA A 332 -14.06 -4.99 -8.98
N SER A 333 -12.81 -4.91 -8.52
CA SER A 333 -11.83 -5.98 -8.70
C SER A 333 -12.24 -7.23 -7.93
N LEU A 334 -12.77 -7.06 -6.70
CA LEU A 334 -13.39 -8.12 -5.91
C LEU A 334 -14.58 -8.75 -6.67
N ALA A 335 -15.47 -7.93 -7.24
CA ALA A 335 -16.63 -8.41 -7.98
C ALA A 335 -16.29 -9.17 -9.27
N HIS A 336 -15.39 -8.63 -10.10
CA HIS A 336 -15.10 -9.20 -11.42
C HIS A 336 -14.06 -10.34 -11.38
N THR A 337 -13.12 -10.32 -10.42
CA THR A 337 -12.01 -11.28 -10.38
C THR A 337 -11.82 -11.95 -9.02
N GLY A 338 -12.01 -11.23 -7.91
CA GLY A 338 -11.88 -11.78 -6.55
C GLY A 338 -12.92 -12.85 -6.22
N LYS A 339 -14.16 -12.75 -6.72
CA LYS A 339 -15.21 -13.77 -6.57
C LYS A 339 -14.81 -15.15 -7.10
N ALA A 340 -13.83 -15.24 -8.01
CA ALA A 340 -13.31 -16.51 -8.53
C ALA A 340 -12.23 -17.16 -7.63
N VAL A 341 -11.89 -16.54 -6.49
CA VAL A 341 -10.88 -16.98 -5.54
C VAL A 341 -11.55 -17.13 -4.16
N SER A 342 -11.52 -18.35 -3.62
CA SER A 342 -12.27 -18.69 -2.40
C SER A 342 -11.82 -17.86 -1.19
N GLY A 343 -12.78 -17.31 -0.44
CA GLY A 343 -12.51 -16.54 0.78
C GLY A 343 -12.18 -15.06 0.58
N SER A 344 -12.01 -14.57 -0.66
CA SER A 344 -11.68 -13.15 -0.92
C SER A 344 -12.73 -12.15 -0.41
N LEU A 345 -14.02 -12.54 -0.36
CA LEU A 345 -15.08 -11.67 0.16
C LEU A 345 -15.12 -11.62 1.70
N GLY A 346 -14.55 -12.61 2.41
CA GLY A 346 -14.70 -12.75 3.87
C GLY A 346 -14.13 -11.57 4.66
N HIS A 347 -13.02 -10.99 4.18
CA HIS A 347 -12.36 -9.84 4.83
C HIS A 347 -13.12 -8.53 4.67
N LEU A 348 -14.03 -8.39 3.71
CA LEU A 348 -14.65 -7.10 3.42
C LEU A 348 -15.54 -6.62 4.59
N LYS A 349 -16.21 -7.54 5.30
CA LYS A 349 -16.94 -7.21 6.53
C LYS A 349 -16.00 -6.88 7.70
N GLU A 350 -14.92 -7.63 7.85
CA GLU A 350 -13.89 -7.40 8.88
C GLU A 350 -13.25 -6.01 8.70
N ALA A 351 -12.98 -5.60 7.46
CA ALA A 351 -12.49 -4.27 7.11
C ALA A 351 -13.51 -3.15 7.44
N THR A 352 -14.81 -3.37 7.21
CA THR A 352 -15.87 -2.43 7.63
C THR A 352 -15.94 -2.29 9.15
N GLU A 353 -15.91 -3.40 9.89
CA GLU A 353 -15.94 -3.39 11.36
C GLU A 353 -14.68 -2.76 11.98
N ALA A 354 -13.51 -3.03 11.40
CA ALA A 354 -12.25 -2.38 11.78
C ALA A 354 -12.28 -0.88 11.46
N GLY A 355 -12.89 -0.49 10.35
CA GLY A 355 -13.07 0.91 9.97
C GLY A 355 -13.95 1.69 10.95
N TYR A 356 -15.09 1.11 11.34
CA TYR A 356 -15.95 1.66 12.38
C TYR A 356 -15.19 1.87 13.70
N LYS A 357 -14.47 0.83 14.16
CA LYS A 357 -13.69 0.87 15.40
C LYS A 357 -12.60 1.95 15.35
N ALA A 358 -11.81 1.98 14.28
CA ALA A 358 -10.72 2.95 14.12
C ALA A 358 -11.22 4.40 14.16
N VAL A 359 -12.27 4.75 13.40
CA VAL A 359 -12.82 6.12 13.45
C VAL A 359 -13.41 6.45 14.82
N THR A 360 -14.17 5.52 15.42
CA THR A 360 -14.77 5.74 16.75
C THR A 360 -13.72 5.94 17.85
N THR A 361 -12.64 5.16 17.84
CA THR A 361 -11.58 5.23 18.85
C THR A 361 -10.64 6.41 18.62
N ILE A 362 -10.22 6.66 17.37
CA ILE A 362 -9.19 7.66 17.04
C ILE A 362 -9.81 9.06 16.94
N LEU A 363 -10.98 9.23 16.32
CA LEU A 363 -11.62 10.53 16.14
C LEU A 363 -12.70 10.86 17.18
N GLN A 364 -13.05 9.91 18.06
CA GLN A 364 -14.06 10.09 19.12
C GLN A 364 -15.45 10.52 18.62
N VAL A 365 -15.77 10.19 17.36
CA VAL A 365 -17.07 10.45 16.71
C VAL A 365 -17.64 9.16 16.13
N THR A 366 -18.96 9.03 16.10
CA THR A 366 -19.64 7.88 15.49
C THR A 366 -19.72 8.04 13.96
N PRO A 367 -19.02 7.21 13.16
CA PRO A 367 -19.11 7.28 11.70
C PRO A 367 -20.39 6.62 11.18
N SER A 368 -20.72 6.91 9.92
CA SER A 368 -21.58 6.04 9.12
C SER A 368 -20.74 5.09 8.27
N THR A 369 -21.06 3.79 8.32
CA THR A 369 -20.47 2.73 7.47
C THR A 369 -21.50 2.13 6.50
N ASP A 370 -22.65 2.76 6.32
CA ASP A 370 -23.73 2.29 5.42
C ASP A 370 -23.42 2.52 3.92
N PHE A 371 -22.31 3.20 3.63
CA PHE A 371 -21.97 3.67 2.30
C PHE A 371 -20.80 2.87 1.71
N ALA A 372 -21.09 2.11 0.66
CA ALA A 372 -20.07 1.59 -0.24
C ALA A 372 -19.77 2.63 -1.33
N TRP A 373 -18.50 2.94 -1.56
CA TRP A 373 -18.06 3.76 -2.68
C TRP A 373 -17.27 2.88 -3.66
N PRO A 374 -17.82 2.54 -4.84
CA PRO A 374 -17.05 1.98 -5.95
C PRO A 374 -16.14 3.02 -6.62
N ALA A 375 -15.10 2.57 -7.32
CA ALA A 375 -14.23 3.46 -8.08
C ALA A 375 -15.03 4.26 -9.12
N ASP A 376 -14.86 5.58 -9.13
CA ASP A 376 -15.60 6.53 -9.98
C ASP A 376 -17.14 6.47 -9.87
N GLY A 377 -17.69 5.79 -8.85
CA GLY A 377 -19.13 5.49 -8.78
C GLY A 377 -19.63 4.58 -9.90
N ALA A 378 -18.72 3.83 -10.55
CA ALA A 378 -19.07 2.88 -11.60
C ALA A 378 -19.59 1.57 -10.99
N ILE A 379 -20.80 1.18 -11.36
CA ILE A 379 -21.51 0.01 -10.83
C ILE A 379 -21.98 -0.94 -11.92
N ASP A 380 -22.13 -2.21 -11.54
CA ASP A 380 -22.93 -3.25 -12.19
C ASP A 380 -23.48 -4.19 -11.09
N PRO A 381 -24.36 -5.17 -11.38
CA PRO A 381 -24.99 -5.99 -10.34
C PRO A 381 -23.95 -6.72 -9.48
N SER A 382 -22.86 -7.20 -10.07
CA SER A 382 -21.84 -7.95 -9.35
C SER A 382 -21.08 -7.09 -8.34
N ILE A 383 -20.93 -5.79 -8.62
CA ILE A 383 -20.34 -4.78 -7.73
C ILE A 383 -21.31 -4.44 -6.60
N VAL A 384 -22.61 -4.30 -6.90
CA VAL A 384 -23.66 -4.06 -5.90
C VAL A 384 -23.78 -5.24 -4.93
N ASP A 385 -23.69 -6.48 -5.41
CA ASP A 385 -23.65 -7.68 -4.56
C ASP A 385 -22.47 -7.66 -3.58
N VAL A 386 -21.27 -7.25 -4.04
CA VAL A 386 -20.07 -7.15 -3.17
C VAL A 386 -20.26 -6.04 -2.13
N ALA A 387 -20.70 -4.85 -2.56
CA ALA A 387 -20.98 -3.73 -1.69
C ALA A 387 -21.97 -4.08 -0.57
N THR A 388 -23.06 -4.78 -0.91
CA THR A 388 -24.09 -5.21 0.04
C THR A 388 -23.62 -6.36 0.95
N SER A 389 -22.79 -7.28 0.45
CA SER A 389 -22.16 -8.32 1.28
C SER A 389 -21.22 -7.75 2.37
N ALA A 390 -20.72 -6.52 2.19
CA ALA A 390 -19.93 -5.80 3.18
C ALA A 390 -20.76 -5.20 4.34
N GLY A 391 -22.09 -5.24 4.23
CA GLY A 391 -23.04 -4.60 5.16
C GLY A 391 -23.56 -3.23 4.72
N ALA A 392 -23.09 -2.64 3.62
CA ALA A 392 -23.57 -1.35 3.15
C ALA A 392 -24.93 -1.46 2.45
N HIS A 393 -25.93 -0.68 2.85
CA HIS A 393 -27.26 -0.65 2.19
C HIS A 393 -27.35 0.50 1.17
N THR A 394 -26.36 1.40 1.17
CA THR A 394 -26.25 2.52 0.24
C THR A 394 -24.99 2.43 -0.61
N VAL A 395 -25.12 2.58 -1.94
CA VAL A 395 -23.97 2.56 -2.88
C VAL A 395 -23.82 3.93 -3.56
N ILE A 396 -22.65 4.55 -3.43
CA ILE A 396 -22.36 5.84 -4.08
C ILE A 396 -22.02 5.58 -5.56
N ALA A 397 -22.96 5.85 -6.44
CA ALA A 397 -22.83 5.73 -7.89
C ALA A 397 -22.63 7.10 -8.54
N ARG A 398 -22.38 7.16 -9.85
CA ARG A 398 -22.29 8.41 -10.63
C ARG A 398 -23.19 8.38 -11.87
N SER A 399 -23.75 9.52 -12.27
CA SER A 399 -24.78 9.59 -13.32
C SER A 399 -24.29 9.30 -14.75
N ASP A 400 -22.98 9.16 -14.96
CA ASP A 400 -22.38 8.65 -16.19
C ASP A 400 -22.28 7.11 -16.22
N SER A 401 -22.41 6.44 -15.06
CA SER A 401 -22.59 4.99 -14.93
C SER A 401 -24.07 4.61 -14.86
N LEU A 402 -24.85 5.21 -13.95
CA LEU A 402 -26.30 5.02 -13.87
C LEU A 402 -27.01 6.13 -14.66
N ARG A 403 -27.03 5.98 -15.99
CA ARG A 403 -27.56 6.98 -16.92
C ARG A 403 -29.08 6.96 -16.98
N GLU A 404 -29.67 8.14 -17.08
CA GLU A 404 -31.12 8.33 -17.21
C GLU A 404 -31.62 7.83 -18.58
N THR A 405 -32.62 6.96 -18.59
CA THR A 405 -33.17 6.30 -19.80
C THR A 405 -34.46 6.93 -20.33
N ASN A 406 -35.14 7.73 -19.52
CA ASN A 406 -36.50 8.22 -19.79
C ASN A 406 -36.54 9.63 -20.40
N GLY A 407 -35.43 10.11 -20.97
CA GLY A 407 -35.37 11.42 -21.64
C GLY A 407 -35.54 12.62 -20.70
N LEU A 408 -35.15 12.50 -19.43
CA LEU A 408 -35.23 13.57 -18.43
C LEU A 408 -34.48 14.83 -18.88
N GLN A 409 -35.16 15.97 -18.85
CA GLN A 409 -34.60 17.29 -19.20
C GLN A 409 -34.00 18.04 -18.00
N TYR A 410 -34.27 17.56 -16.78
CA TYR A 410 -33.77 18.09 -15.53
C TYR A 410 -32.83 17.10 -14.83
N SER A 411 -32.09 17.58 -13.84
CA SER A 411 -31.22 16.75 -13.00
C SER A 411 -32.02 16.23 -11.80
N PRO A 412 -32.39 14.93 -11.74
CA PRO A 412 -33.16 14.35 -10.63
C PRO A 412 -32.37 14.33 -9.30
N SER A 413 -33.08 14.20 -8.17
CA SER A 413 -32.47 13.95 -6.85
C SER A 413 -31.53 12.73 -6.88
N ALA A 414 -30.60 12.58 -5.93
CA ALA A 414 -29.56 11.55 -5.98
C ALA A 414 -30.04 10.13 -5.61
N ALA A 415 -31.02 9.99 -4.70
CA ALA A 415 -31.47 8.68 -4.23
C ALA A 415 -32.21 7.87 -5.31
N ARG A 416 -31.76 6.63 -5.55
CA ARG A 416 -32.38 5.62 -6.43
C ARG A 416 -32.57 4.31 -5.68
N PRO A 417 -33.80 3.85 -5.43
CA PRO A 417 -34.02 2.48 -4.95
C PRO A 417 -33.70 1.51 -6.10
N ILE A 418 -32.57 0.79 -6.02
CA ILE A 418 -32.08 -0.08 -7.10
C ILE A 418 -32.53 -1.55 -6.98
N GLY A 419 -33.32 -1.86 -5.95
CA GLY A 419 -33.82 -3.21 -5.64
C GLY A 419 -33.12 -3.84 -4.43
N GLY A 420 -33.65 -4.95 -3.93
CA GLY A 420 -33.04 -5.71 -2.82
C GLY A 420 -32.86 -4.93 -1.51
N GLY A 421 -33.69 -3.91 -1.25
CA GLY A 421 -33.52 -2.98 -0.12
C GLY A 421 -32.37 -1.98 -0.26
N THR A 422 -31.61 -2.03 -1.37
CA THR A 422 -30.42 -1.21 -1.61
C THR A 422 -30.77 0.10 -2.32
N THR A 423 -30.13 1.20 -1.91
CA THR A 423 -30.25 2.50 -2.56
C THR A 423 -28.94 2.90 -3.22
N ALA A 424 -28.95 3.26 -4.50
CA ALA A 424 -27.84 3.99 -5.09
C ALA A 424 -28.00 5.49 -4.80
N VAL A 425 -26.98 6.12 -4.27
CA VAL A 425 -26.84 7.58 -4.24
C VAL A 425 -26.07 7.98 -5.48
N VAL A 426 -26.77 8.49 -6.49
CA VAL A 426 -26.19 8.88 -7.77
C VAL A 426 -25.65 10.29 -7.67
N ALA A 427 -24.34 10.43 -7.62
CA ALA A 427 -23.65 11.70 -7.70
C ALA A 427 -23.74 12.27 -9.13
N ASP A 428 -23.86 13.60 -9.23
CA ASP A 428 -23.89 14.30 -10.51
C ASP A 428 -22.52 14.25 -11.19
N ALA A 429 -22.43 13.62 -12.36
CA ALA A 429 -21.16 13.42 -13.05
C ALA A 429 -20.45 14.75 -13.37
N ARG A 430 -21.14 15.74 -13.94
CA ARG A 430 -20.53 17.02 -14.36
C ARG A 430 -19.91 17.76 -13.17
N LEU A 431 -20.67 17.90 -12.06
CA LEU A 431 -20.15 18.54 -10.85
C LEU A 431 -19.03 17.72 -10.19
N SER A 432 -19.12 16.38 -10.23
CA SER A 432 -18.12 15.47 -9.64
C SER A 432 -16.80 15.42 -10.41
N THR A 433 -16.81 15.74 -11.72
CA THR A 433 -15.60 15.79 -12.56
C THR A 433 -15.05 17.20 -12.78
N ALA A 434 -15.74 18.25 -12.30
CA ALA A 434 -15.39 19.66 -12.59
C ALA A 434 -13.95 20.05 -12.23
N PHE A 435 -13.36 19.42 -11.21
CA PHE A 435 -12.01 19.71 -10.71
C PHE A 435 -10.97 18.63 -11.06
N GLN A 436 -11.21 17.86 -12.13
CA GLN A 436 -10.22 16.94 -12.68
C GLN A 436 -9.24 17.68 -13.62
N GLY A 437 -8.01 17.17 -13.72
CA GLY A 437 -6.94 17.80 -14.51
C GLY A 437 -6.04 18.70 -13.67
N ASP A 438 -5.20 19.50 -14.33
CA ASP A 438 -4.19 20.32 -13.67
C ASP A 438 -4.74 21.67 -13.24
N MET A 439 -4.98 21.83 -11.93
CA MET A 439 -5.47 23.07 -11.32
C MET A 439 -4.33 24.00 -10.86
N THR A 440 -3.06 23.71 -11.18
CA THR A 440 -1.95 24.65 -10.93
C THR A 440 -1.93 25.81 -11.92
N VAL A 441 -2.54 25.62 -13.10
CA VAL A 441 -2.81 26.68 -14.08
C VAL A 441 -4.01 27.49 -13.60
N GLY A 442 -3.81 28.79 -13.37
CA GLY A 442 -4.84 29.70 -12.83
C GLY A 442 -6.13 29.74 -13.68
N GLU A 443 -5.98 29.63 -14.99
CA GLU A 443 -7.11 29.50 -15.92
C GLU A 443 -7.94 28.24 -15.71
N ASN A 444 -7.33 27.05 -15.67
CA ASN A 444 -8.05 25.81 -15.42
C ASN A 444 -8.85 25.89 -14.11
N SER A 445 -8.25 26.47 -13.07
CA SER A 445 -8.92 26.71 -11.77
C SER A 445 -10.11 27.67 -11.89
N THR A 446 -9.93 28.81 -12.55
CA THR A 446 -10.99 29.82 -12.72
C THR A 446 -12.14 29.32 -13.61
N LEU A 447 -11.84 28.64 -14.71
CA LEU A 447 -12.85 28.03 -15.59
C LEU A 447 -13.61 26.91 -14.87
N ALA A 448 -12.93 26.03 -14.13
CA ALA A 448 -13.57 24.96 -13.35
C ALA A 448 -14.51 25.50 -12.26
N VAL A 449 -14.12 26.56 -11.55
CA VAL A 449 -14.98 27.24 -10.55
C VAL A 449 -16.23 27.80 -11.23
N GLN A 450 -16.09 28.50 -12.36
CA GLN A 450 -17.23 29.09 -13.05
C GLN A 450 -18.16 28.06 -13.68
N GLU A 451 -17.63 26.99 -14.29
CA GLU A 451 -18.45 25.90 -14.80
C GLU A 451 -19.18 25.18 -13.65
N PHE A 452 -18.53 24.91 -12.52
CA PHE A 452 -19.19 24.30 -11.36
C PHE A 452 -20.35 25.16 -10.83
N LEU A 453 -20.13 26.46 -10.62
CA LEU A 453 -21.16 27.37 -10.14
C LEU A 453 -22.32 27.49 -11.14
N ALA A 454 -22.01 27.67 -12.43
CA ALA A 454 -22.97 27.71 -13.52
C ALA A 454 -23.82 26.43 -13.60
N GLN A 455 -23.19 25.26 -13.56
CA GLN A 455 -23.88 23.96 -13.55
C GLN A 455 -24.77 23.82 -12.29
N SER A 456 -24.32 24.29 -11.12
CA SER A 456 -25.11 24.24 -9.88
C SER A 456 -26.34 25.16 -9.89
N LEU A 457 -26.21 26.38 -10.43
CA LEU A 457 -27.33 27.30 -10.61
C LEU A 457 -28.32 26.76 -11.65
N MET A 458 -27.79 26.25 -12.77
CA MET A 458 -28.61 25.66 -13.82
C MET A 458 -29.40 24.43 -13.33
N ILE A 459 -28.85 23.63 -12.41
CA ILE A 459 -29.65 22.60 -11.74
C ILE A 459 -30.87 23.23 -11.06
N ASN A 460 -30.70 24.30 -10.27
CA ASN A 460 -31.83 24.94 -9.61
C ASN A 460 -32.89 25.44 -10.62
N LEU A 461 -32.43 26.07 -11.70
CA LEU A 461 -33.29 26.64 -12.76
C LEU A 461 -34.02 25.60 -13.63
N GLN A 462 -33.52 24.36 -13.74
CA GLN A 462 -34.15 23.30 -14.56
C GLN A 462 -35.56 22.88 -14.11
N ASP A 463 -35.89 23.05 -12.83
CA ASP A 463 -37.16 22.64 -12.21
C ASP A 463 -37.31 23.41 -10.88
N PRO A 464 -37.61 24.73 -10.93
CA PRO A 464 -37.45 25.64 -9.80
C PRO A 464 -38.45 25.37 -8.67
N ASP A 465 -39.65 24.86 -8.98
CA ASP A 465 -40.68 24.53 -7.99
C ASP A 465 -40.34 23.26 -7.19
N ARG A 466 -39.31 22.51 -7.60
CA ARG A 466 -38.99 21.20 -7.05
C ARG A 466 -37.64 21.17 -6.35
N GLN A 467 -37.69 21.11 -5.02
CA GLN A 467 -36.51 20.91 -4.19
C GLN A 467 -35.88 19.54 -4.46
N ARG A 468 -34.67 19.56 -5.02
CA ARG A 468 -33.90 18.36 -5.37
C ARG A 468 -32.69 18.23 -4.46
N SER A 469 -32.27 16.99 -4.24
CA SER A 469 -31.12 16.60 -3.41
C SER A 469 -30.00 16.12 -4.33
N ILE A 470 -28.95 16.90 -4.53
CA ILE A 470 -27.83 16.59 -5.42
C ILE A 470 -26.62 16.18 -4.58
N VAL A 471 -25.91 15.15 -5.03
CA VAL A 471 -24.66 14.70 -4.40
C VAL A 471 -23.51 14.92 -5.39
N VAL A 472 -22.37 15.37 -4.88
CA VAL A 472 -21.12 15.52 -5.62
C VAL A 472 -20.05 14.65 -4.97
N ALA A 473 -19.47 13.74 -5.76
CA ALA A 473 -18.48 12.76 -5.32
C ALA A 473 -17.20 12.92 -6.16
N PRO A 474 -16.24 13.78 -5.74
CA PRO A 474 -15.05 14.09 -6.52
C PRO A 474 -14.08 12.90 -6.58
N GLN A 475 -12.93 13.09 -7.26
CA GLN A 475 -11.83 12.12 -7.23
C GLN A 475 -11.37 11.81 -5.79
N ARG A 476 -10.97 10.56 -5.52
CA ARG A 476 -10.61 10.09 -4.17
C ARG A 476 -9.39 10.77 -3.56
N MET A 477 -8.40 11.08 -4.39
CA MET A 477 -7.12 11.68 -4.00
C MET A 477 -6.90 12.98 -4.77
N PRO A 478 -7.63 14.07 -4.44
CA PRO A 478 -7.41 15.37 -5.08
C PRO A 478 -6.03 15.92 -4.70
N SER A 479 -5.36 16.60 -5.62
CA SER A 479 -4.11 17.33 -5.35
C SER A 479 -4.37 18.58 -4.49
N VAL A 480 -3.30 19.22 -4.00
CA VAL A 480 -3.39 20.52 -3.28
C VAL A 480 -4.15 21.57 -4.09
N SER A 481 -3.77 21.77 -5.36
CA SER A 481 -4.41 22.77 -6.23
C SER A 481 -5.86 22.43 -6.58
N GLN A 482 -6.19 21.13 -6.70
CA GLN A 482 -7.56 20.68 -6.84
C GLN A 482 -8.39 20.95 -5.57
N ALA A 483 -7.87 20.61 -4.39
CA ALA A 483 -8.54 20.87 -3.11
C ALA A 483 -8.79 22.38 -2.88
N GLN A 484 -7.81 23.22 -3.21
CA GLN A 484 -7.95 24.69 -3.14
C GLN A 484 -9.04 25.20 -4.10
N THR A 485 -9.08 24.68 -5.33
CA THR A 485 -10.11 25.04 -6.33
C THR A 485 -11.50 24.55 -5.92
N MET A 486 -11.62 23.32 -5.42
CA MET A 486 -12.85 22.75 -4.87
C MET A 486 -13.37 23.60 -3.70
N ALA A 487 -12.49 23.98 -2.77
CA ALA A 487 -12.86 24.81 -1.63
C ALA A 487 -13.34 26.21 -2.05
N LYS A 488 -12.64 26.86 -2.99
CA LYS A 488 -13.07 28.15 -3.57
C LYS A 488 -14.48 28.05 -4.18
N ALA A 489 -14.73 27.02 -4.98
CA ALA A 489 -16.05 26.79 -5.59
C ALA A 489 -17.15 26.52 -4.54
N LEU A 490 -16.83 25.82 -3.45
CA LEU A 490 -17.78 25.53 -2.38
C LEU A 490 -18.09 26.73 -1.49
N SER A 491 -17.10 27.58 -1.18
CA SER A 491 -17.33 28.87 -0.51
C SER A 491 -18.24 29.76 -1.36
N SER A 492 -17.93 29.92 -2.65
CA SER A 492 -18.78 30.69 -3.57
C SER A 492 -20.18 30.08 -3.78
N LEU A 493 -20.34 28.76 -3.67
CA LEU A 493 -21.66 28.12 -3.72
C LEU A 493 -22.48 28.37 -2.43
N ALA A 494 -21.82 28.49 -1.28
CA ALA A 494 -22.46 28.81 0.00
C ALA A 494 -22.83 30.30 0.12
N GLU A 495 -22.04 31.18 -0.49
CA GLU A 495 -22.37 32.60 -0.71
C GLU A 495 -23.52 32.76 -1.74
N GLY A 496 -23.58 31.85 -2.72
CA GLY A 496 -24.62 31.79 -3.75
C GLY A 496 -26.02 31.53 -3.20
N LYS A 497 -27.02 32.26 -3.70
CA LYS A 497 -28.38 32.24 -3.13
C LYS A 497 -29.21 30.98 -3.46
N TRP A 498 -28.79 30.15 -4.41
CA TRP A 498 -29.57 29.05 -4.99
C TRP A 498 -29.34 27.65 -4.38
N SER A 499 -28.36 27.49 -3.49
CA SER A 499 -27.99 26.21 -2.88
C SER A 499 -28.12 26.24 -1.36
N GLN A 500 -28.18 25.05 -0.74
CA GLN A 500 -28.09 24.84 0.70
C GLN A 500 -27.41 23.50 0.99
N SER A 501 -26.54 23.41 1.99
CA SER A 501 -25.83 22.16 2.29
C SER A 501 -26.75 21.08 2.88
N GLN A 502 -26.45 19.81 2.58
CA GLN A 502 -27.10 18.64 3.16
C GLN A 502 -26.07 17.53 3.40
N GLY A 503 -26.19 16.81 4.53
CA GLY A 503 -25.35 15.63 4.81
C GLY A 503 -25.78 14.38 4.04
N LEU A 504 -24.82 13.52 3.68
CA LEU A 504 -25.04 12.36 2.78
C LEU A 504 -26.16 11.42 3.23
N THR A 505 -26.30 11.12 4.53
CA THR A 505 -27.38 10.26 5.05
C THR A 505 -28.77 10.85 4.80
N ALA A 506 -28.91 12.18 4.76
CA ALA A 506 -30.16 12.84 4.44
C ALA A 506 -30.41 12.89 2.92
N ALA A 507 -29.35 12.94 2.10
CA ALA A 507 -29.46 12.80 0.65
C ALA A 507 -29.86 11.38 0.22
N ALA A 508 -29.31 10.35 0.88
CA ALA A 508 -29.69 8.94 0.69
C ALA A 508 -31.17 8.66 1.03
N LYS A 509 -31.71 9.37 2.03
CA LYS A 509 -33.11 9.29 2.47
C LYS A 509 -34.03 10.31 1.79
N ALA A 510 -33.52 11.10 0.84
CA ALA A 510 -34.35 12.05 0.10
C ALA A 510 -35.40 11.31 -0.74
N LYS A 511 -36.59 11.90 -0.92
CA LYS A 511 -37.67 11.32 -1.73
C LYS A 511 -37.13 10.98 -3.14
N PRO A 512 -37.13 9.70 -3.56
CA PRO A 512 -36.66 9.32 -4.88
C PRO A 512 -37.45 9.99 -5.99
N ASP A 513 -36.79 10.19 -7.12
CA ASP A 513 -37.44 10.65 -8.33
C ASP A 513 -38.16 9.47 -9.03
N PRO A 514 -39.48 9.52 -9.26
CA PRO A 514 -40.22 8.42 -9.88
C PRO A 514 -39.92 8.24 -11.38
N GLN A 515 -39.33 9.23 -12.05
CA GLN A 515 -39.00 9.18 -13.47
C GLN A 515 -37.55 8.78 -13.74
N ALA A 516 -36.70 8.75 -12.72
CA ALA A 516 -35.27 8.53 -12.86
C ALA A 516 -34.88 7.04 -12.81
N THR A 517 -33.77 6.71 -13.48
CA THR A 517 -33.35 5.33 -13.73
C THR A 517 -32.87 4.64 -12.44
N THR A 518 -33.63 3.63 -12.02
CA THR A 518 -33.32 2.73 -10.90
C THR A 518 -32.63 1.44 -11.33
N ARG A 519 -32.53 1.16 -12.63
CA ARG A 519 -31.99 -0.09 -13.15
C ARG A 519 -30.47 -0.05 -13.28
N VAL A 520 -29.78 -0.83 -12.45
CA VAL A 520 -28.32 -1.04 -12.52
C VAL A 520 -27.90 -1.47 -13.94
N PRO A 521 -26.86 -0.86 -14.55
CA PRO A 521 -26.40 -1.22 -15.89
C PRO A 521 -25.68 -2.58 -15.87
N SER A 522 -25.60 -3.27 -17.01
CA SER A 522 -24.94 -4.59 -17.06
C SER A 522 -23.41 -4.50 -16.97
N ALA A 523 -22.74 -5.60 -16.61
CA ALA A 523 -21.28 -5.65 -16.50
C ALA A 523 -20.52 -5.29 -17.80
N ALA A 524 -21.17 -5.43 -18.95
CA ALA A 524 -20.65 -5.00 -20.25
C ALA A 524 -20.62 -3.47 -20.42
N ALA A 525 -21.46 -2.73 -19.69
CA ALA A 525 -21.49 -1.27 -19.68
C ALA A 525 -20.49 -0.64 -18.68
N TYR A 526 -19.91 -1.43 -17.77
CA TYR A 526 -18.86 -0.95 -16.87
C TYR A 526 -17.64 -0.44 -17.67
N PRO A 527 -17.11 0.77 -17.39
CA PRO A 527 -16.14 1.42 -18.28
C PRO A 527 -14.86 0.62 -18.54
N ALA A 528 -14.54 0.38 -19.82
CA ALA A 528 -13.34 -0.34 -20.22
C ALA A 528 -12.02 0.33 -19.75
N ALA A 529 -12.02 1.65 -19.53
CA ALA A 529 -10.88 2.37 -18.95
C ALA A 529 -10.65 2.00 -17.48
N LEU A 530 -11.72 1.89 -16.68
CA LEU A 530 -11.64 1.47 -15.28
C LEU A 530 -11.32 -0.03 -15.18
N ARG A 531 -11.86 -0.86 -16.08
CA ARG A 531 -11.58 -2.31 -16.07
C ARG A 531 -10.11 -2.65 -16.35
N LYS A 532 -9.43 -1.84 -17.15
CA LYS A 532 -7.96 -1.94 -17.36
C LYS A 532 -7.12 -1.60 -16.12
N GLN A 533 -7.72 -0.98 -15.10
CA GLN A 533 -7.05 -0.57 -13.87
C GLN A 533 -7.34 -1.51 -12.69
N GLU A 534 -8.24 -2.47 -12.83
CA GLU A 534 -8.60 -3.43 -11.78
C GLU A 534 -7.41 -4.31 -11.36
N LEU A 535 -7.46 -4.79 -10.11
CA LEU A 535 -6.52 -5.78 -9.61
C LEU A 535 -6.77 -7.11 -10.36
N PRO A 536 -5.73 -7.78 -10.90
CA PRO A 536 -5.90 -9.04 -11.61
C PRO A 536 -6.22 -10.17 -10.63
N ARG A 537 -6.83 -11.26 -11.14
CA ARG A 537 -7.06 -12.51 -10.39
C ARG A 537 -5.82 -13.01 -9.62
N THR A 538 -4.63 -12.88 -10.20
CA THR A 538 -3.36 -13.27 -9.57
C THR A 538 -3.00 -12.44 -8.33
N ALA A 539 -3.58 -11.25 -8.14
CA ALA A 539 -3.48 -10.52 -6.89
C ALA A 539 -4.28 -11.22 -5.79
N PHE A 540 -5.54 -11.60 -6.08
CA PHE A 540 -6.40 -12.32 -5.14
C PHE A 540 -5.86 -13.71 -4.79
N GLU A 541 -5.25 -14.42 -5.75
CA GLU A 541 -4.57 -15.71 -5.49
C GLU A 541 -3.35 -15.54 -4.56
N LYS A 542 -2.59 -14.44 -4.70
CA LYS A 542 -1.52 -14.11 -3.74
C LYS A 542 -2.06 -13.78 -2.35
N ILE A 543 -3.11 -12.95 -2.26
CA ILE A 543 -3.77 -12.60 -1.00
C ILE A 543 -4.29 -13.85 -0.29
N GLN A 544 -4.94 -14.77 -1.03
CA GLN A 544 -5.40 -16.05 -0.50
C GLN A 544 -4.22 -16.89 0.02
N ASN A 545 -3.08 -16.93 -0.68
CA ASN A 545 -1.90 -17.64 -0.20
C ASN A 545 -1.31 -17.01 1.08
N THR A 546 -1.28 -15.67 1.18
CA THR A 546 -0.92 -14.95 2.42
C THR A 546 -1.87 -15.35 3.56
N LYS A 547 -3.18 -15.28 3.34
CA LYS A 547 -4.22 -15.69 4.31
C LYS A 547 -4.05 -17.13 4.77
N ASN A 548 -4.01 -18.10 3.85
CA ASN A 548 -3.88 -19.52 4.17
C ASN A 548 -2.54 -19.84 4.88
N THR A 549 -1.50 -19.03 4.66
CA THR A 549 -0.24 -19.14 5.41
C THR A 549 -0.40 -18.57 6.82
N LEU A 550 -1.05 -17.42 6.98
CA LEU A 550 -1.33 -16.81 8.28
C LEU A 550 -2.21 -17.72 9.16
N GLU A 551 -3.25 -18.32 8.57
CA GLU A 551 -4.16 -19.25 9.27
C GLU A 551 -3.44 -20.50 9.79
N ARG A 552 -2.46 -21.03 9.04
CA ARG A 552 -1.62 -22.17 9.48
C ARG A 552 -0.50 -21.76 10.43
N PHE A 553 -0.06 -20.50 10.41
CA PHE A 553 0.98 -20.01 11.31
C PHE A 553 0.40 -19.58 12.67
N GLN A 554 -0.77 -18.94 12.71
CA GLN A 554 -1.37 -18.45 13.95
C GLN A 554 -1.71 -19.55 14.96
N VAL A 555 -1.91 -20.80 14.54
CA VAL A 555 -2.30 -21.88 15.45
C VAL A 555 -1.19 -22.25 16.44
N ILE A 556 0.08 -22.07 16.06
CA ILE A 556 1.24 -22.37 16.92
C ILE A 556 1.69 -21.21 17.81
N LEU A 557 1.12 -20.01 17.65
CA LEU A 557 1.57 -18.81 18.36
C LEU A 557 0.86 -18.66 19.72
N THR A 558 1.62 -18.38 20.78
CA THR A 558 1.02 -18.09 22.10
C THR A 558 0.36 -16.71 22.15
N ALA A 559 0.86 -15.72 21.40
CA ALA A 559 0.35 -14.35 21.35
C ALA A 559 -0.10 -13.97 19.93
N LYS A 560 -1.11 -14.69 19.42
CA LYS A 560 -1.57 -14.66 18.01
C LYS A 560 -1.76 -13.24 17.45
N ASP A 561 -2.34 -12.33 18.23
CA ASP A 561 -2.61 -10.95 17.80
C ASP A 561 -1.37 -10.19 17.35
N ARG A 562 -0.19 -10.54 17.87
CA ARG A 562 1.11 -9.96 17.44
C ARG A 562 1.43 -10.20 15.97
N VAL A 563 0.79 -11.18 15.33
CA VAL A 563 0.94 -11.48 13.91
C VAL A 563 -0.40 -11.29 13.19
N VAL A 564 -1.49 -11.82 13.74
CA VAL A 564 -2.82 -11.79 13.11
C VAL A 564 -3.30 -10.35 12.87
N THR A 565 -3.11 -9.43 13.82
CA THR A 565 -3.58 -8.05 13.63
C THR A 565 -2.76 -7.31 12.56
N PRO A 566 -1.42 -7.21 12.61
CA PRO A 566 -0.63 -6.56 11.55
C PRO A 566 -0.85 -7.17 10.15
N PHE A 567 -0.87 -8.50 10.03
CA PHE A 567 -1.08 -9.15 8.74
C PHE A 567 -2.53 -9.05 8.25
N GLY A 568 -3.53 -9.06 9.12
CA GLY A 568 -4.92 -8.80 8.74
C GLY A 568 -5.10 -7.39 8.17
N ARG A 569 -4.54 -6.36 8.82
CA ARG A 569 -4.53 -5.00 8.27
C ARG A 569 -3.71 -4.89 6.97
N ALA A 570 -2.65 -5.68 6.83
CA ALA A 570 -1.88 -5.76 5.58
C ALA A 570 -2.67 -6.40 4.44
N ILE A 571 -3.42 -7.49 4.69
CA ILE A 571 -4.30 -8.16 3.73
C ILE A 571 -5.39 -7.20 3.20
N ASP A 572 -5.98 -6.38 4.06
CA ASP A 572 -6.94 -5.35 3.63
C ASP A 572 -6.27 -4.34 2.69
N ARG A 573 -5.06 -3.87 3.03
CA ARG A 573 -4.25 -3.02 2.15
C ARG A 573 -3.88 -3.71 0.83
N GLU A 574 -3.62 -5.02 0.81
CA GLU A 574 -3.35 -5.77 -0.42
C GLU A 574 -4.52 -5.67 -1.43
N MET A 575 -5.75 -5.43 -0.97
CA MET A 575 -6.97 -5.28 -1.78
C MET A 575 -7.30 -3.82 -2.18
N SER A 576 -6.56 -2.82 -1.67
CA SER A 576 -6.95 -1.40 -1.78
C SER A 576 -7.20 -0.91 -3.21
N THR A 577 -8.23 -0.07 -3.36
CA THR A 577 -8.52 0.74 -4.55
C THR A 577 -7.31 1.62 -4.95
N SER A 578 -6.41 1.94 -4.00
CA SER A 578 -5.16 2.66 -4.29
C SER A 578 -4.26 1.93 -5.30
N TRP A 579 -4.38 0.60 -5.47
CA TRP A 579 -3.61 -0.15 -6.47
C TRP A 579 -4.11 0.00 -7.90
N ARG A 580 -5.25 0.67 -8.13
CA ARG A 580 -5.74 0.94 -9.48
C ARG A 580 -4.72 1.69 -10.32
N GLY A 581 -4.41 1.13 -11.49
CA GLY A 581 -3.40 1.67 -12.39
C GLY A 581 -1.95 1.58 -11.88
N ARG A 582 -1.71 1.00 -10.69
CA ARG A 582 -0.40 0.83 -10.03
C ARG A 582 -0.08 -0.66 -9.77
N PRO A 583 -0.04 -1.50 -10.83
CA PRO A 583 0.09 -2.96 -10.67
C PRO A 583 1.48 -3.41 -10.21
N ARG A 584 2.54 -2.63 -10.47
CA ARG A 584 3.91 -2.97 -10.05
C ARG A 584 4.10 -2.72 -8.57
N GLU A 585 3.62 -1.57 -8.11
CA GLU A 585 3.66 -1.08 -6.75
C GLU A 585 2.85 -2.01 -5.83
N GLY A 586 1.59 -2.29 -6.18
CA GLY A 586 0.77 -3.25 -5.44
C GLY A 586 1.27 -4.68 -5.54
N GLY A 587 1.90 -5.06 -6.66
CA GLY A 587 2.58 -6.35 -6.80
C GLY A 587 3.78 -6.51 -5.87
N SER A 588 4.55 -5.43 -5.69
CA SER A 588 5.68 -5.35 -4.76
C SER A 588 5.22 -5.37 -3.31
N TYR A 589 4.14 -4.64 -2.98
CA TYR A 589 3.51 -4.68 -1.65
C TYR A 589 3.07 -6.11 -1.28
N ARG A 590 2.24 -6.75 -2.10
CA ARG A 590 1.81 -8.15 -1.89
C ARG A 590 3.00 -9.12 -1.75
N GLN A 591 4.07 -8.88 -2.50
CA GLN A 591 5.27 -9.70 -2.41
C GLN A 591 6.03 -9.49 -1.10
N SER A 592 6.09 -8.28 -0.56
CA SER A 592 6.78 -7.98 0.72
C SER A 592 5.99 -8.50 1.92
N VAL A 593 4.66 -8.41 1.91
CA VAL A 593 3.78 -9.02 2.93
C VAL A 593 4.00 -10.54 2.96
N TRP A 594 3.85 -11.22 1.81
CA TRP A 594 4.06 -12.66 1.74
C TRP A 594 5.48 -13.09 2.14
N ALA A 595 6.50 -12.37 1.69
CA ALA A 595 7.90 -12.70 2.02
C ALA A 595 8.20 -12.56 3.51
N TYR A 596 7.68 -11.51 4.17
CA TYR A 596 7.85 -11.33 5.61
C TYR A 596 7.09 -12.38 6.43
N LEU A 597 5.88 -12.78 5.99
CA LEU A 597 5.15 -13.88 6.63
C LEU A 597 5.95 -15.20 6.55
N GLN A 598 6.50 -15.50 5.37
CA GLN A 598 7.34 -16.67 5.15
C GLN A 598 8.64 -16.62 5.96
N GLU A 599 9.23 -15.44 6.17
CA GLU A 599 10.38 -15.24 7.04
C GLU A 599 10.02 -15.61 8.50
N LEU A 600 8.90 -15.10 9.02
CA LEU A 600 8.42 -15.42 10.37
C LEU A 600 8.09 -16.91 10.55
N THR A 601 7.40 -17.54 9.60
CA THR A 601 7.10 -18.98 9.67
C THR A 601 8.38 -19.82 9.77
N LYS A 602 9.47 -19.40 9.09
CA LYS A 602 10.78 -20.07 9.11
C LYS A 602 11.62 -19.80 10.36
N GLN A 603 11.24 -18.85 11.22
CA GLN A 603 11.92 -18.65 12.50
C GLN A 603 11.66 -19.78 13.50
N VAL A 604 10.61 -20.59 13.27
CA VAL A 604 10.34 -21.84 13.98
C VAL A 604 10.77 -23.00 13.08
N SER A 605 11.81 -23.73 13.47
CA SER A 605 12.30 -24.84 12.64
C SER A 605 12.97 -25.94 13.46
N LEU A 606 13.16 -27.10 12.82
CA LEU A 606 14.12 -28.08 13.32
C LEU A 606 15.54 -27.58 13.08
N VAL A 607 16.44 -27.86 14.03
CA VAL A 607 17.88 -27.66 13.87
C VAL A 607 18.43 -28.81 13.02
N GLN A 608 19.17 -28.49 11.95
CA GLN A 608 19.80 -29.53 11.13
C GLN A 608 20.81 -30.32 11.95
N ARG A 609 20.84 -31.64 11.74
CA ARG A 609 21.68 -32.57 12.48
C ARG A 609 22.62 -33.31 11.53
N SER A 610 23.87 -33.48 11.94
CA SER A 610 24.79 -34.45 11.34
C SER A 610 24.39 -35.88 11.70
N ASP A 611 24.89 -36.87 10.94
CA ASP A 611 24.60 -38.29 11.18
C ASP A 611 24.93 -38.74 12.60
N ALA A 612 24.07 -39.61 13.13
CA ALA A 612 24.16 -40.09 14.50
C ALA A 612 24.80 -41.48 14.55
N LYS A 613 25.64 -41.74 15.55
CA LYS A 613 26.19 -43.09 15.82
C LYS A 613 25.51 -43.69 17.05
N LEU A 614 25.06 -44.94 16.93
CA LEU A 614 24.55 -45.75 18.04
C LEU A 614 25.57 -46.82 18.40
N SER A 615 26.22 -46.65 19.56
CA SER A 615 27.12 -47.62 20.16
C SER A 615 26.35 -48.53 21.12
N GLY A 616 25.66 -49.54 20.58
CA GLY A 616 24.85 -50.49 21.35
C GLY A 616 23.42 -50.66 20.81
N ARG A 617 22.61 -51.45 21.54
CA ARG A 617 21.24 -51.84 21.13
C ARG A 617 20.17 -50.77 21.37
N SER A 618 20.45 -49.78 22.20
CA SER A 618 19.56 -48.64 22.43
C SER A 618 20.36 -47.39 22.73
N ALA A 619 19.90 -46.24 22.26
CA ALA A 619 20.31 -44.94 22.77
C ALA A 619 19.23 -43.89 22.52
N THR A 620 19.46 -42.72 23.11
CA THR A 620 18.59 -41.55 22.99
C THR A 620 19.04 -40.66 21.85
N ILE A 621 18.11 -40.31 20.95
CA ILE A 621 18.31 -39.32 19.89
C ILE A 621 17.73 -37.98 20.39
N PRO A 622 18.58 -36.98 20.71
CA PRO A 622 18.12 -35.61 20.88
C PRO A 622 17.80 -35.02 19.50
N VAL A 623 16.63 -34.39 19.40
CA VAL A 623 16.18 -33.59 18.26
C VAL A 623 15.84 -32.21 18.76
N SER A 624 16.49 -31.18 18.21
CA SER A 624 16.33 -29.80 18.66
C SER A 624 15.40 -29.02 17.75
N VAL A 625 14.46 -28.30 18.35
CA VAL A 625 13.59 -27.33 17.70
C VAL A 625 14.03 -25.94 18.16
N GLN A 626 14.19 -25.01 17.24
CA GLN A 626 14.49 -23.61 17.52
C GLN A 626 13.24 -22.75 17.30
N ASN A 627 13.02 -21.78 18.19
CA ASN A 627 12.04 -20.72 18.03
C ASN A 627 12.74 -19.36 18.10
N ASN A 628 13.06 -18.79 16.94
CA ASN A 628 13.70 -17.48 16.84
C ASN A 628 12.70 -16.30 16.88
N LEU A 629 11.39 -16.57 17.02
CA LEU A 629 10.38 -15.51 17.18
C LEU A 629 10.55 -14.81 18.53
N VAL A 630 10.12 -13.56 18.60
CA VAL A 630 10.05 -12.77 19.86
C VAL A 630 8.82 -13.09 20.72
N GLN A 631 8.23 -14.28 20.53
CA GLN A 631 7.08 -14.80 21.28
C GLN A 631 7.16 -16.32 21.42
N GLY A 632 6.43 -16.89 22.38
CA GLY A 632 6.34 -18.33 22.55
C GLY A 632 5.64 -19.04 21.40
N VAL A 633 5.98 -20.32 21.21
CA VAL A 633 5.22 -21.25 20.38
C VAL A 633 4.81 -22.47 21.18
N ASP A 634 3.53 -22.80 21.07
CA ASP A 634 2.83 -23.92 21.71
C ASP A 634 2.11 -24.72 20.61
N HIS A 635 1.38 -25.79 20.98
CA HIS A 635 0.54 -26.58 20.06
C HIS A 635 1.29 -27.18 18.85
N LEU A 636 2.58 -27.48 19.05
CA LEU A 636 3.42 -28.22 18.12
C LEU A 636 3.70 -29.63 18.64
N VAL A 637 3.74 -30.58 17.72
CA VAL A 637 4.10 -31.98 17.97
C VAL A 637 5.32 -32.33 17.12
N LEU A 638 6.40 -32.77 17.76
CA LEU A 638 7.57 -33.30 17.08
C LEU A 638 7.42 -34.81 16.94
N ARG A 639 7.36 -35.29 15.70
CA ARG A 639 7.39 -36.71 15.35
C ARG A 639 8.79 -37.08 14.87
N LEU A 640 9.35 -38.13 15.47
CA LEU A 640 10.55 -38.81 14.96
C LEU A 640 10.15 -40.17 14.39
N SER A 641 10.56 -40.49 13.16
CA SER A 641 10.11 -41.69 12.44
C SER A 641 11.23 -42.43 11.72
N SER A 642 11.14 -43.76 11.72
CA SER A 642 12.03 -44.68 11.01
C SER A 642 11.28 -45.30 9.82
N ASN A 643 11.91 -45.29 8.64
CA ASN A 643 11.34 -46.00 7.47
C ASN A 643 11.58 -47.52 7.53
N ASN A 644 12.35 -48.00 8.51
CA ASN A 644 12.74 -49.40 8.65
C ASN A 644 12.59 -49.85 10.11
N PRO A 645 11.34 -49.98 10.62
CA PRO A 645 11.06 -50.28 12.03
C PRO A 645 11.51 -51.67 12.49
N THR A 646 11.84 -52.58 11.55
CA THR A 646 12.46 -53.86 11.89
C THR A 646 13.93 -53.69 12.24
N ARG A 647 14.67 -52.78 11.59
CA ARG A 647 16.08 -52.48 11.89
C ARG A 647 16.26 -51.45 13.02
N LEU A 648 15.44 -50.40 13.07
CA LEU A 648 15.49 -49.35 14.10
C LEU A 648 14.07 -48.92 14.47
N LYS A 649 13.68 -49.17 15.73
CA LYS A 649 12.44 -48.67 16.33
C LYS A 649 12.67 -47.29 16.96
N ILE A 650 11.67 -46.42 16.82
CA ILE A 650 11.57 -45.16 17.57
C ILE A 650 10.50 -45.35 18.65
N GLY A 651 10.84 -45.10 19.91
CA GLY A 651 10.05 -45.53 21.05
C GLY A 651 9.76 -47.03 20.99
N GLY A 652 8.47 -47.39 21.02
CA GLY A 652 8.01 -48.78 20.87
C GLY A 652 7.77 -49.25 19.42
N GLY A 653 7.85 -48.36 18.42
CA GLY A 653 7.29 -48.62 17.09
C GLY A 653 8.00 -47.93 15.93
N GLN A 654 7.23 -47.54 14.91
CA GLN A 654 7.74 -46.88 13.70
C GLN A 654 8.05 -45.39 13.92
N PHE A 655 7.29 -44.74 14.79
CA PHE A 655 7.46 -43.35 15.17
C PHE A 655 7.14 -43.14 16.65
N GLU A 656 7.63 -42.04 17.20
CA GLU A 656 7.25 -41.51 18.51
C GLU A 656 6.96 -40.02 18.36
N GLU A 657 6.03 -39.50 19.16
CA GLU A 657 5.61 -38.10 19.18
C GLU A 657 5.85 -37.48 20.55
N LYS A 658 6.18 -36.19 20.56
CA LYS A 658 6.37 -35.38 21.77
C LYS A 658 5.79 -33.98 21.53
N GLN A 659 5.03 -33.47 22.50
CA GLN A 659 4.60 -32.07 22.49
C GLN A 659 5.78 -31.12 22.69
N ILE A 660 5.71 -29.98 22.03
CA ILE A 660 6.73 -28.93 21.96
C ILE A 660 6.13 -27.62 22.47
N LYS A 661 6.86 -26.95 23.37
CA LYS A 661 6.53 -25.63 23.90
C LYS A 661 7.83 -24.85 24.11
N ILE A 662 8.02 -23.77 23.36
CA ILE A 662 9.29 -23.05 23.31
C ILE A 662 9.06 -21.56 23.48
N ALA A 663 9.67 -20.97 24.51
CA ALA A 663 9.71 -19.53 24.67
C ALA A 663 10.35 -18.84 23.45
N GLY A 664 10.05 -17.56 23.25
CA GLY A 664 10.64 -16.77 22.15
C GLY A 664 12.15 -16.63 22.30
N GLY A 665 12.89 -16.77 21.20
CA GLY A 665 14.36 -16.73 21.17
C GLY A 665 15.07 -17.96 21.75
N HIS A 666 14.35 -19.03 22.09
CA HIS A 666 14.90 -20.23 22.74
C HIS A 666 14.88 -21.46 21.81
N SER A 667 15.61 -22.51 22.22
CA SER A 667 15.57 -23.82 21.57
C SER A 667 15.24 -24.92 22.59
N GLN A 668 14.42 -25.88 22.18
CA GLN A 668 14.06 -27.05 22.99
C GLN A 668 14.64 -28.32 22.36
N SER A 669 15.46 -29.06 23.12
CA SER A 669 15.98 -30.37 22.68
C SER A 669 15.17 -31.49 23.31
N VAL A 670 14.46 -32.26 22.47
CA VAL A 670 13.62 -33.37 22.91
C VAL A 670 14.29 -34.71 22.64
N LYS A 671 14.22 -35.59 23.63
CA LYS A 671 14.92 -36.87 23.69
C LYS A 671 13.97 -38.00 23.27
N PHE A 672 14.30 -38.68 22.17
CA PHE A 672 13.59 -39.86 21.66
C PHE A 672 14.38 -41.13 21.97
N THR A 673 13.74 -42.13 22.55
CA THR A 673 14.41 -43.41 22.81
C THR A 673 14.38 -44.25 21.54
N THR A 674 15.50 -44.88 21.17
CA THR A 674 15.56 -45.75 19.99
C THR A 674 16.11 -47.12 20.33
N THR A 675 15.68 -48.15 19.59
CA THR A 675 16.13 -49.54 19.76
C THR A 675 16.52 -50.11 18.41
N ALA A 676 17.77 -50.56 18.29
CA ALA A 676 18.36 -51.07 17.06
C ALA A 676 18.50 -52.60 17.10
N ASN A 677 18.01 -53.25 16.03
CA ASN A 677 18.03 -54.70 15.88
C ASN A 677 18.97 -55.18 14.76
N ALA A 678 19.57 -54.26 14.00
CA ALA A 678 20.49 -54.57 12.90
C ALA A 678 21.51 -53.46 12.65
N ASN A 679 22.73 -53.85 12.28
CA ASN A 679 23.85 -52.94 12.00
C ASN A 679 23.69 -52.11 10.71
N GLY A 680 24.49 -51.04 10.60
CA GLY A 680 24.58 -50.15 9.44
C GLY A 680 23.66 -48.92 9.52
N PRO A 681 23.68 -48.03 8.51
CA PRO A 681 22.83 -46.84 8.47
C PRO A 681 21.35 -47.20 8.37
N VAL A 682 20.52 -46.43 9.08
CA VAL A 682 19.06 -46.39 8.94
C VAL A 682 18.63 -44.91 8.82
N PRO A 683 17.94 -44.50 7.74
CA PRO A 683 17.46 -43.13 7.61
C PRO A 683 16.28 -42.86 8.55
N VAL A 684 16.38 -41.76 9.28
CA VAL A 684 15.38 -41.29 10.23
C VAL A 684 14.93 -39.88 9.83
N TYR A 685 13.65 -39.59 10.03
CA TYR A 685 13.01 -38.33 9.67
C TYR A 685 12.39 -37.69 10.91
N ALA A 686 12.83 -36.48 11.23
CA ALA A 686 12.19 -35.58 12.19
C ALA A 686 11.29 -34.59 11.43
N GLN A 687 10.06 -34.41 11.88
CA GLN A 687 9.09 -33.49 11.29
C GLN A 687 8.25 -32.87 12.42
N LEU A 688 8.02 -31.56 12.35
CA LEU A 688 7.05 -30.88 13.19
C LEU A 688 5.66 -30.98 12.58
N TYR A 689 4.65 -31.06 13.43
CA TYR A 689 3.23 -31.07 13.10
C TYR A 689 2.48 -30.10 14.00
N THR A 690 1.36 -29.55 13.55
CA THR A 690 0.36 -28.93 14.44
C THR A 690 -0.37 -30.02 15.25
N GLU A 691 -1.07 -29.63 16.31
CA GLU A 691 -1.93 -30.58 17.06
C GLU A 691 -3.01 -31.26 16.19
N ASP A 692 -3.48 -30.59 15.12
CA ASP A 692 -4.42 -31.15 14.14
C ASP A 692 -3.78 -32.15 13.16
N GLY A 693 -2.46 -32.39 13.25
CA GLY A 693 -1.74 -33.36 12.43
C GLY A 693 -1.24 -32.86 11.08
N GLU A 694 -1.35 -31.55 10.78
CA GLU A 694 -0.79 -30.93 9.58
C GLU A 694 0.73 -30.71 9.72
N PRO A 695 1.56 -31.06 8.72
CA PRO A 695 3.01 -30.89 8.80
C PRO A 695 3.41 -29.41 8.78
N TYR A 696 4.28 -29.03 9.71
CA TYR A 696 4.82 -27.68 9.87
C TYR A 696 6.32 -27.64 9.50
N GLY A 697 6.69 -26.85 8.49
CA GLY A 697 8.07 -26.74 8.02
C GLY A 697 8.63 -28.01 7.35
N ASP A 698 9.91 -27.99 7.00
CA ASP A 698 10.57 -29.07 6.25
C ASP A 698 11.02 -30.24 7.15
N ALA A 699 10.93 -31.47 6.62
CA ALA A 699 11.43 -32.68 7.28
C ALA A 699 12.97 -32.69 7.33
N VAL A 700 13.54 -32.93 8.50
CA VAL A 700 14.99 -33.16 8.65
C VAL A 700 15.27 -34.66 8.60
N ARG A 701 15.90 -35.11 7.50
CA ARG A 701 16.47 -36.45 7.36
C ARG A 701 17.90 -36.48 7.88
N PHE A 702 18.24 -37.49 8.68
CA PHE A 702 19.63 -37.85 9.02
C PHE A 702 19.78 -39.37 9.09
N ASP A 703 20.98 -39.90 8.86
CA ASP A 703 21.23 -41.33 8.97
C ASP A 703 21.70 -41.69 10.39
N VAL A 704 21.13 -42.78 10.92
CA VAL A 704 21.48 -43.35 12.22
C VAL A 704 22.32 -44.60 11.97
N ASN A 705 23.62 -44.50 12.21
CA ASN A 705 24.59 -45.58 12.04
C ASN A 705 24.61 -46.47 13.27
N VAL A 706 24.05 -47.67 13.15
CA VAL A 706 24.08 -48.70 14.20
C VAL A 706 25.38 -49.49 14.12
N THR A 707 26.15 -49.51 15.21
CA THR A 707 27.32 -50.38 15.37
C THR A 707 27.20 -51.20 16.66
N GLU A 708 26.78 -52.45 16.53
CA GLU A 708 26.88 -53.45 17.60
C GLU A 708 28.33 -53.94 17.71
N VAL A 709 28.97 -53.67 18.86
CA VAL A 709 30.21 -54.38 19.24
C VAL A 709 29.79 -55.78 19.66
N THR A 710 30.12 -56.78 18.84
CA THR A 710 29.75 -58.16 19.14
C THR A 710 30.43 -58.64 20.42
N LEU A 711 29.72 -59.43 21.22
CA LEU A 711 30.23 -59.99 22.47
C LEU A 711 31.52 -60.82 22.25
N THR A 712 31.70 -61.38 21.06
CA THR A 712 32.94 -62.02 20.59
C THR A 712 34.12 -61.07 20.47
N VAL A 713 33.96 -59.83 19.97
CA VAL A 713 35.05 -58.85 19.95
C VAL A 713 35.43 -58.44 21.36
N MET A 714 34.44 -58.24 22.24
CA MET A 714 34.69 -57.91 23.65
C MET A 714 35.35 -59.08 24.40
N LEU A 715 34.98 -60.32 24.12
CA LEU A 715 35.64 -61.54 24.63
C LEU A 715 37.04 -61.75 24.04
N VAL A 716 37.31 -61.33 22.80
CA VAL A 716 38.66 -61.38 22.21
C VAL A 716 39.56 -60.30 22.83
N ILE A 717 39.04 -59.11 23.14
CA ILE A 717 39.79 -58.08 23.87
C ILE A 717 40.04 -58.51 25.33
N ALA A 718 39.01 -59.00 26.02
CA ALA A 718 39.14 -59.53 27.38
C ALA A 718 40.03 -60.77 27.44
N GLY A 719 39.93 -61.67 26.46
CA GLY A 719 40.78 -62.85 26.30
C GLY A 719 42.22 -62.50 25.92
N GLY A 720 42.44 -61.45 25.13
CA GLY A 720 43.76 -60.90 24.82
C GLY A 720 44.42 -60.29 26.06
N LEU A 721 43.67 -59.53 26.86
CA LEU A 721 44.11 -59.05 28.18
C LEU A 721 44.41 -60.22 29.13
N LEU A 722 43.54 -61.24 29.19
CA LEU A 722 43.76 -62.44 29.99
C LEU A 722 45.03 -63.19 29.55
N LEU A 723 45.28 -63.29 28.24
CA LEU A 723 46.48 -63.92 27.68
C LEU A 723 47.75 -63.10 27.98
N LEU A 724 47.69 -61.76 27.98
CA LEU A 724 48.80 -60.92 28.42
C LEU A 724 49.11 -61.11 29.92
N VAL A 725 48.08 -61.18 30.76
CA VAL A 725 48.22 -61.48 32.21
C VAL A 725 48.80 -62.89 32.43
N LEU A 726 48.31 -63.90 31.70
CA LEU A 726 48.83 -65.28 31.75
C LEU A 726 50.27 -65.39 31.20
N ALA A 727 50.64 -64.60 30.19
CA ALA A 727 52.01 -64.54 29.69
C ALA A 727 52.97 -63.98 30.75
N GLY A 728 52.57 -62.91 31.46
CA GLY A 728 53.30 -62.40 32.63
C GLY A 728 53.50 -63.47 33.72
N PHE A 729 52.44 -64.21 34.05
CA PHE A 729 52.49 -65.28 35.05
C PHE A 729 53.37 -66.47 34.63
N ARG A 730 53.42 -66.79 33.32
CA ARG A 730 54.31 -67.83 32.76
C ARG A 730 55.78 -67.40 32.78
N MET A 731 56.08 -66.14 32.52
CA MET A 731 57.45 -65.59 32.64
C MET A 731 57.96 -65.65 34.09
N TYR A 732 57.11 -65.30 35.05
CA TYR A 732 57.44 -65.34 36.49
C TYR A 732 57.76 -66.77 36.98
N THR A 733 57.04 -67.78 36.48
CA THR A 733 57.21 -69.18 36.90
C THR A 733 58.35 -69.90 36.17
N GLN A 734 58.69 -69.55 34.92
CA GLN A 734 59.83 -70.15 34.21
C GLN A 734 61.19 -69.70 34.76
N ARG A 735 61.31 -68.48 35.31
CA ARG A 735 62.57 -67.98 35.92
C ARG A 735 63.02 -68.73 37.19
N LYS A 736 62.18 -69.61 37.78
CA LYS A 736 62.45 -70.26 39.07
C LYS A 736 62.79 -71.77 39.02
N ARG A 737 63.02 -72.34 37.82
CA ARG A 737 63.43 -73.77 37.66
C ARG A 737 64.76 -74.02 36.92
N ALA A 738 65.50 -72.97 36.55
CA ALA A 738 66.77 -73.08 35.82
C ALA A 738 68.00 -72.58 36.61
N ALA A 739 68.02 -72.77 37.95
CA ALA A 739 69.08 -72.26 38.83
C ALA A 739 69.50 -73.27 39.93
N ARG A 740 69.70 -74.55 39.57
CA ARG A 740 70.33 -75.57 40.44
C ARG A 740 71.23 -76.53 39.65
N LYS A 741 72.38 -76.04 39.16
CA LYS A 741 73.65 -76.79 39.00
C LYS A 741 74.76 -75.90 38.44
N ARG A 742 75.50 -75.23 39.34
CA ARG A 742 76.97 -75.15 39.40
C ARG A 742 77.41 -74.20 40.54
N ALA A 743 77.43 -74.75 41.74
CA ALA A 743 78.62 -74.65 42.58
C ALA A 743 79.71 -75.56 41.94
N GLN A 744 81.02 -75.40 42.12
CA GLN A 744 81.81 -74.63 43.10
C GLN A 744 83.21 -74.32 42.47
N GLU A 745 84.17 -73.78 43.24
CA GLU A 745 85.58 -73.46 42.86
C GLU A 745 85.73 -72.18 41.98
N GLY A 746 86.47 -71.10 42.34
CA GLY A 746 87.37 -70.80 43.47
C GLY A 746 88.85 -71.16 43.21
N PRO A 747 89.88 -70.48 43.78
CA PRO A 747 89.90 -69.24 44.58
C PRO A 747 91.00 -68.19 44.17
N ASP A 748 91.05 -67.08 44.93
CA ASP A 748 92.14 -66.14 45.32
C ASP A 748 93.45 -65.84 44.56
N GLU A 749 93.81 -64.54 44.69
CA GLU A 749 95.14 -63.88 44.82
C GLU A 749 96.19 -63.83 43.68
N GLY A 750 96.67 -62.60 43.38
CA GLY A 750 97.89 -62.32 42.58
C GLY A 750 97.93 -60.90 41.95
N PRO A 751 98.75 -59.93 42.45
CA PRO A 751 98.57 -58.49 42.13
C PRO A 751 99.77 -57.76 41.45
N ALA A 752 99.73 -56.41 41.49
CA ALA A 752 100.72 -55.37 41.08
C ALA A 752 100.54 -54.81 39.63
N GLN A 753 100.62 -53.51 39.29
CA GLN A 753 100.91 -52.19 39.94
C GLN A 753 100.00 -51.11 39.27
N GLY A 754 99.82 -49.84 39.68
CA GLY A 754 100.30 -49.02 40.81
C GLY A 754 100.02 -47.50 40.58
N SER A 755 100.19 -46.65 41.62
CA SER A 755 100.12 -45.16 41.65
C SER A 755 98.70 -44.52 41.71
N GLN A 756 98.15 -44.05 42.86
CA GLN A 756 98.47 -42.90 43.76
C GLN A 756 98.03 -41.51 43.24
N ASP A 757 97.53 -40.52 44.00
CA ASP A 757 96.99 -40.33 45.39
C ASP A 757 96.06 -39.08 45.35
N GLY A 758 95.04 -38.81 46.18
CA GLY A 758 95.02 -38.45 47.63
C GLY A 758 95.14 -36.91 47.87
N PRO A 759 94.65 -36.26 48.97
CA PRO A 759 93.86 -36.70 50.13
C PRO A 759 92.62 -35.77 50.48
N ASP A 760 92.42 -35.35 51.75
CA ASP A 760 91.12 -35.39 52.49
C ASP A 760 90.62 -34.07 53.20
N HIS A 761 89.36 -34.08 53.67
CA HIS A 761 88.60 -33.28 54.68
C HIS A 761 87.77 -32.01 54.33
N GLY A 762 86.47 -31.99 54.74
CA GLY A 762 85.57 -30.82 54.84
C GLY A 762 84.04 -31.13 54.78
N PRO A 763 83.12 -30.52 55.58
CA PRO A 763 81.70 -30.97 55.71
C PRO A 763 80.56 -29.97 55.31
N GLU A 764 79.30 -30.43 55.48
CA GLU A 764 77.98 -29.71 55.54
C GLU A 764 77.17 -29.40 54.26
N GLY A 765 75.81 -29.46 54.38
CA GLY A 765 74.87 -28.62 53.58
C GLY A 765 73.72 -29.28 52.80
N GLU A 766 72.49 -29.10 53.31
CA GLU A 766 71.11 -29.09 52.71
C GLU A 766 70.92 -28.97 51.16
N SER A 767 69.78 -29.27 50.52
CA SER A 767 68.41 -29.80 50.84
C SER A 767 67.82 -30.37 49.51
N GLY A 768 66.94 -31.38 49.42
CA GLY A 768 65.59 -31.53 49.98
C GLY A 768 64.54 -31.07 48.93
N GLY A 769 63.47 -31.79 48.57
CA GLY A 769 63.01 -33.18 48.76
C GLY A 769 62.20 -33.58 47.49
N GLY A 770 61.56 -34.73 47.31
CA GLY A 770 60.87 -35.63 48.25
C GLY A 770 59.56 -36.06 47.54
N PRO A 771 59.08 -37.31 47.61
CA PRO A 771 58.44 -37.95 46.44
C PRO A 771 57.04 -38.55 46.66
N ALA A 772 56.45 -39.07 45.57
CA ALA A 772 55.53 -40.24 45.52
C ALA A 772 54.14 -40.12 46.20
N ALA A 773 53.09 -40.84 45.80
CA ALA A 773 52.76 -41.64 44.59
C ALA A 773 51.23 -41.90 44.57
N ASP A 774 50.71 -42.42 43.44
CA ASP A 774 49.50 -43.26 43.20
C ASP A 774 48.18 -43.00 44.01
N ASP A 775 46.96 -43.09 43.47
CA ASP A 775 46.42 -43.66 42.22
C ASP A 775 45.04 -42.96 41.92
N PRO A 776 44.40 -43.12 40.74
CA PRO A 776 43.29 -42.25 40.31
C PRO A 776 41.86 -42.78 40.55
N GLU A 777 40.95 -41.88 40.95
CA GLU A 777 39.49 -42.04 40.82
C GLU A 777 38.86 -40.85 40.05
N HIS A 778 37.79 -41.12 39.29
CA HIS A 778 36.88 -40.14 38.66
C HIS A 778 36.15 -39.31 39.74
N PRO A 779 35.69 -38.04 39.51
CA PRO A 779 34.56 -37.78 38.57
C PRO A 779 34.31 -36.34 38.04
N SER A 780 33.24 -36.22 37.21
CA SER A 780 32.24 -35.13 37.09
C SER A 780 32.53 -33.69 36.58
N ASP A 781 31.47 -33.15 35.95
CA ASP A 781 31.15 -31.80 35.45
C ASP A 781 31.67 -30.56 36.21
N PRO A 782 31.84 -29.42 35.50
CA PRO A 782 31.78 -28.08 36.07
C PRO A 782 30.36 -27.45 35.96
N THR A 783 29.92 -26.83 37.04
CA THR A 783 28.77 -25.89 37.09
C THR A 783 29.27 -24.48 37.50
N PRO A 784 28.42 -23.43 37.59
CA PRO A 784 28.56 -22.23 36.78
C PRO A 784 29.33 -21.07 37.44
N ASP A 785 29.91 -20.20 36.61
CA ASP A 785 30.48 -18.92 37.05
C ASP A 785 29.41 -17.95 37.56
N THR A 786 29.59 -17.46 38.80
CA THR A 786 29.00 -16.21 39.27
C THR A 786 30.05 -15.46 40.08
N ALA A 787 30.41 -14.24 39.67
CA ALA A 787 31.44 -13.42 40.32
C ALA A 787 30.83 -12.56 41.46
N PRO A 788 31.64 -12.14 42.47
CA PRO A 788 31.13 -11.83 43.80
C PRO A 788 30.80 -10.35 44.06
N GLU A 789 30.10 -10.13 45.18
CA GLU A 789 29.85 -8.84 45.81
C GLU A 789 31.16 -8.12 46.22
N SER A 790 31.10 -6.78 46.24
CA SER A 790 32.11 -5.94 46.89
C SER A 790 31.55 -5.37 48.19
N THR A 791 32.31 -5.51 49.27
CA THR A 791 32.03 -4.94 50.59
C THR A 791 32.48 -3.49 50.69
N ASP A 792 31.66 -2.61 51.29
CA ASP A 792 32.08 -1.74 52.41
C ASP A 792 30.89 -0.95 53.02
N PRO A 793 31.01 -0.39 54.25
CA PRO A 793 29.86 -0.27 55.16
C PRO A 793 29.28 1.14 55.39
N SER A 794 28.03 1.13 55.88
CA SER A 794 27.24 2.14 56.61
C SER A 794 27.83 3.52 56.95
N ASP A 795 27.00 4.57 56.77
CA ASP A 795 26.53 5.31 57.95
C ASP A 795 25.14 6.00 57.84
N THR A 796 24.57 6.27 59.01
CA THR A 796 23.32 6.98 59.41
C THR A 796 22.49 7.85 58.43
N GLY A 797 21.15 7.83 58.62
CA GLY A 797 20.38 9.09 58.71
C GLY A 797 18.92 9.10 58.20
N GLU A 798 17.96 9.36 59.12
CA GLU A 798 16.71 10.15 58.93
C GLU A 798 15.67 9.70 57.85
N ARG A 799 14.56 8.99 58.15
CA ARG A 799 13.26 9.38 58.78
C ARG A 799 12.35 10.39 58.01
N VAL A 800 11.22 9.86 57.47
CA VAL A 800 9.88 10.47 57.24
C VAL A 800 9.75 11.76 56.37
N ASP A 801 8.63 12.09 55.71
CA ASP A 801 7.23 11.65 55.87
C ASP A 801 6.38 11.80 54.57
N ARG A 802 5.29 11.04 54.49
CA ARG A 802 4.10 11.14 53.58
C ARG A 802 4.24 11.00 52.06
#